data_AF-A0A537AQR1-F1
#
_entry.id   AF-A0A537AQR1-F1
#
_cell.length_a   1.000
_cell.length_b   1.000
_cell.length_c   1.000
_cell.angle_alpha   90.00
_cell.angle_beta   90.00
_cell.angle_gamma   90.00
#
_symmetry.space_group_name_H-M   'P 1'
#
loop_
_entity.id
_entity.type
_entity.pdbx_description
1 polymer ?
#
loop_
_entity_poly.entity_id
_entity_poly.type
_entity_poly.pdbx_seq_one_letter_code
_entity_poly.pdbx_strand_id
1 'polypeptide(L)'
;MAAPAERGSDAVAREPCQPGTRSARAAGCQWIVAARRRRVARAGPLPVRPGPQRRAARAGLAAGGTRRFRCRVALGHVDGLASPVRAVLAQGLARLGRRLGPARLGSRVAAAGRALGARRPRRARCLRPAGGGDLRAGPQRRGAAVAAARVARRSAGDGAVNAIQLVERPHDPAVAARLANAGVPAPLARALAARGVASASELEFALGDIHAPALLAQCHRAASLLADAIERRQRLLIVADYDCDGATACAVGLRALRAMGADVDYLVPNRFEFGYGLTPELVELAAQRHPDWIITVDNGVASVEGVERANALGIGVVITDHHLPGERLPAARAIVNPNQPGCAFPSKNLAGVGVMLYVLTALRGELRNRGRFDQATQPRLNGLLDLVALGTVADLVRLDRNNRTLVAAGLRNIRSGRIQPGIAALFAVSGRNAAEARTEDLGFSIAPRINAAGRLTDMTVGIECLACDDPDRALELARQLDRLNQERRQIEAQMQLDAISGIDPAGFEQRRSIVLFNPQWHQGVVGLVASRVKERYHRPTIAFASAGGDVLRGSGRSIEGVHLRDTLDCVTKAAPELIERFGGHAMAAGLTLRERHLAAFTEAFESAMRAGADPSLFARSLVTDGALAAAEIGPDLVDAIERIVWGQGFAEPVFANDFDVLEQRLVQERHLQLTLGLGQSRLPAIWFGHIETLAPRARLAYRLKFDTYRGLRRIRLQIAAAAD
;
A
#
# COMPACT_ATOMS: atom_id res chain seq x y z
N MET A 1 1.96 -11.95 56.47
CA MET A 1 0.86 -11.81 57.44
C MET A 1 0.38 -10.37 57.40
N ALA A 2 -0.89 -10.01 57.26
CA ALA A 2 -2.08 -10.65 56.72
C ALA A 2 -3.06 -9.49 56.41
N ALA A 3 -3.94 -9.69 55.43
CA ALA A 3 -4.96 -8.76 54.95
C ALA A 3 -6.39 -9.32 55.24
N PRO A 4 -7.48 -8.54 54.98
CA PRO A 4 -8.80 -8.68 55.59
C PRO A 4 -9.99 -9.07 54.65
N ALA A 5 -11.21 -9.15 55.25
CA ALA A 5 -12.60 -8.75 54.87
C ALA A 5 -13.13 -8.84 53.41
N GLU A 6 -14.26 -9.55 53.13
CA GLU A 6 -15.72 -9.17 53.04
C GLU A 6 -16.21 -8.54 51.71
N ARG A 7 -17.10 -9.23 50.93
CA ARG A 7 -18.59 -9.07 50.67
C ARG A 7 -19.03 -7.75 49.98
N GLY A 8 -20.01 -7.64 49.06
CA GLY A 8 -20.97 -8.55 48.39
C GLY A 8 -22.11 -7.75 47.68
N SER A 9 -22.39 -8.09 46.41
CA SER A 9 -23.66 -8.21 45.62
C SER A 9 -24.79 -7.15 45.53
N ASP A 10 -25.12 -6.87 44.25
CA ASP A 10 -26.43 -6.90 43.54
C ASP A 10 -27.33 -5.66 43.34
N ALA A 11 -27.93 -5.64 42.14
CA ALA A 11 -28.54 -4.53 41.40
C ALA A 11 -30.02 -4.79 41.02
N VAL A 12 -30.84 -3.73 40.91
CA VAL A 12 -32.08 -3.68 40.08
C VAL A 12 -32.38 -2.22 39.64
N ALA A 13 -32.93 -2.08 38.41
CA ALA A 13 -33.26 -0.89 37.64
C ALA A 13 -34.43 -0.01 38.15
N ARG A 14 -34.51 1.26 37.67
CA ARG A 14 -35.74 2.05 37.39
C ARG A 14 -35.46 3.35 36.61
N GLU A 15 -36.41 3.73 35.78
CA GLU A 15 -36.46 4.89 34.86
C GLU A 15 -37.42 6.00 35.45
N PRO A 16 -37.77 7.11 34.77
CA PRO A 16 -37.26 8.48 34.99
C PRO A 16 -38.29 9.50 35.54
N CYS A 17 -37.85 10.70 35.96
CA CYS A 17 -38.73 11.86 36.23
C CYS A 17 -38.04 13.24 36.04
N GLN A 18 -38.64 14.13 35.24
CA GLN A 18 -38.53 15.60 35.28
C GLN A 18 -39.87 16.17 35.86
N PRO A 19 -40.14 17.49 36.05
CA PRO A 19 -39.37 18.73 35.83
C PRO A 19 -39.41 19.75 37.02
N GLY A 20 -38.69 20.88 36.93
CA GLY A 20 -38.87 22.01 37.86
C GLY A 20 -38.06 23.27 37.52
N THR A 21 -38.75 24.36 37.24
CA THR A 21 -38.24 25.71 36.94
C THR A 21 -38.06 26.55 38.20
N ARG A 22 -37.02 27.43 38.26
CA ARG A 22 -37.10 28.84 38.74
C ARG A 22 -35.74 29.56 38.67
N SER A 23 -35.86 30.88 38.56
CA SER A 23 -34.88 31.89 38.16
C SER A 23 -34.05 32.53 39.29
N ALA A 24 -32.89 33.09 38.90
CA ALA A 24 -32.42 34.48 39.13
C ALA A 24 -31.07 34.68 39.85
N ARG A 25 -30.13 35.30 39.09
CA ARG A 25 -29.18 36.43 39.41
C ARG A 25 -28.27 36.32 40.67
N ALA A 26 -27.03 36.80 40.72
CA ALA A 26 -26.08 37.45 39.81
C ALA A 26 -24.70 37.59 40.52
N ALA A 27 -23.61 37.73 39.74
CA ALA A 27 -22.36 38.51 39.97
C ALA A 27 -21.19 37.80 39.23
N GLY A 28 -20.73 38.28 38.06
CA GLY A 28 -19.64 39.27 37.87
C GLY A 28 -18.39 38.51 37.36
N CYS A 29 -17.65 38.83 36.30
CA CYS A 29 -17.37 40.04 35.55
C CYS A 29 -17.04 39.70 34.07
N GLN A 30 -17.44 40.56 33.14
CA GLN A 30 -17.00 40.59 31.74
C GLN A 30 -16.14 41.83 31.49
N TRP A 31 -15.09 41.71 30.69
CA TRP A 31 -14.43 42.83 30.01
C TRP A 31 -14.88 42.85 28.54
N ILE A 32 -15.47 43.98 28.14
CA ILE A 32 -15.85 44.35 26.77
C ILE A 32 -14.79 45.33 26.24
N VAL A 33 -14.36 45.18 24.98
CA VAL A 33 -13.76 46.28 24.21
C VAL A 33 -14.70 46.62 23.05
N ALA A 34 -15.15 47.87 23.05
CA ALA A 34 -16.13 48.44 22.16
C ALA A 34 -15.52 48.90 20.82
N ALA A 35 -16.29 48.70 19.76
CA ALA A 35 -16.08 49.33 18.46
C ALA A 35 -16.56 50.79 18.49
N ARG A 36 -15.74 51.73 17.99
CA ARG A 36 -16.18 53.08 17.63
C ARG A 36 -15.96 53.33 16.14
N ARG A 37 -17.07 53.58 15.44
CA ARG A 37 -17.10 54.21 14.10
C ARG A 37 -16.95 55.73 14.27
N ARG A 38 -16.11 56.37 13.45
CA ARG A 38 -16.26 57.77 13.02
C ARG A 38 -16.08 57.84 11.50
N ARG A 39 -16.99 58.57 10.84
CA ARG A 39 -16.98 58.95 9.42
C ARG A 39 -16.34 60.34 9.24
N VAL A 40 -16.20 60.73 7.96
CA VAL A 40 -15.92 62.04 7.32
C VAL A 40 -14.49 62.07 6.73
N ALA A 41 -14.20 62.41 5.46
CA ALA A 41 -14.95 62.69 4.23
C ALA A 41 -13.99 62.58 3.02
N ARG A 42 -14.57 62.61 1.80
CA ARG A 42 -14.00 62.41 0.46
C ARG A 42 -12.88 63.40 0.04
N ALA A 43 -11.94 62.92 -0.78
CA ALA A 43 -11.33 63.65 -1.90
C ALA A 43 -10.93 62.67 -3.01
N GLY A 44 -11.20 63.04 -4.28
CA GLY A 44 -11.11 62.18 -5.47
C GLY A 44 -9.71 62.03 -6.09
N PRO A 45 -9.58 61.32 -7.23
CA PRO A 45 -8.31 60.77 -7.72
C PRO A 45 -7.73 61.55 -8.91
N LEU A 46 -6.39 61.65 -8.97
CA LEU A 46 -5.63 61.92 -10.21
C LEU A 46 -4.24 61.23 -10.17
N PRO A 47 -3.60 60.98 -11.33
CA PRO A 47 -2.85 59.74 -11.61
C PRO A 47 -1.34 59.96 -11.80
N VAL A 48 -0.53 58.89 -11.66
CA VAL A 48 0.88 58.90 -12.12
C VAL A 48 1.26 57.58 -12.83
N ARG A 49 1.33 57.72 -14.16
CA ARG A 49 2.23 57.19 -15.21
C ARG A 49 2.71 55.72 -15.24
N PRO A 50 2.60 55.06 -16.41
CA PRO A 50 3.26 53.78 -16.73
C PRO A 50 4.63 53.97 -17.43
N GLY A 51 5.58 53.07 -17.15
CA GLY A 51 6.85 52.91 -17.89
C GLY A 51 6.70 51.98 -19.10
N PRO A 52 7.57 52.09 -20.13
CA PRO A 52 7.18 51.83 -21.51
C PRO A 52 7.38 50.39 -21.99
N GLN A 53 6.42 49.96 -22.82
CA GLN A 53 6.52 48.84 -23.75
C GLN A 53 7.55 49.16 -24.86
N ARG A 54 8.39 48.19 -25.24
CA ARG A 54 9.07 48.20 -26.53
C ARG A 54 8.51 47.10 -27.44
N ARG A 55 8.07 47.57 -28.60
CA ARG A 55 7.47 46.83 -29.71
C ARG A 55 8.45 45.86 -30.36
N ALA A 56 7.88 44.77 -30.85
CA ALA A 56 8.45 43.87 -31.83
C ALA A 56 8.72 44.59 -33.17
N ALA A 57 9.84 44.26 -33.80
CA ALA A 57 10.06 44.44 -35.23
C ALA A 57 10.53 43.10 -35.81
N ARG A 58 9.85 42.66 -36.87
CA ARG A 58 10.21 41.51 -37.72
C ARG A 58 11.36 41.91 -38.64
N ALA A 59 12.35 41.04 -38.80
CA ALA A 59 13.04 40.80 -40.07
C ALA A 59 13.74 39.44 -39.99
N GLY A 60 13.49 38.56 -40.95
CA GLY A 60 14.18 37.29 -41.07
C GLY A 60 15.56 37.45 -41.71
N LEU A 61 16.40 36.42 -41.55
CA LEU A 61 17.33 35.91 -42.56
C LEU A 61 18.00 34.64 -42.04
N ALA A 62 18.38 33.81 -43.01
CA ALA A 62 18.75 32.42 -42.89
C ALA A 62 20.21 32.16 -42.48
N ALA A 63 20.48 30.87 -42.26
CA ALA A 63 21.72 30.15 -42.52
C ALA A 63 22.85 30.15 -41.47
N GLY A 64 23.21 28.92 -41.07
CA GLY A 64 24.59 28.43 -41.04
C GLY A 64 25.41 28.71 -39.78
N GLY A 65 25.90 27.64 -39.13
CA GLY A 65 27.04 27.77 -38.23
C GLY A 65 27.12 26.76 -37.11
N THR A 66 27.56 25.54 -37.42
CA THR A 66 28.16 24.64 -36.44
C THR A 66 29.39 25.28 -35.78
N ARG A 67 29.41 25.42 -34.45
CA ARG A 67 30.66 25.55 -33.68
C ARG A 67 30.65 24.69 -32.43
N ARG A 68 31.69 23.86 -32.36
CA ARG A 68 32.12 23.02 -31.23
C ARG A 68 32.37 23.88 -30.00
N PHE A 69 31.82 23.48 -28.85
CA PHE A 69 32.33 23.87 -27.54
C PHE A 69 33.11 22.70 -26.93
N ARG A 70 34.42 22.89 -26.77
CA ARG A 70 35.26 22.11 -25.86
C ARG A 70 35.07 22.70 -24.47
N CYS A 71 34.68 21.88 -23.50
CA CYS A 71 34.79 22.22 -22.08
C CYS A 71 35.92 21.39 -21.48
N ARG A 72 36.95 22.07 -20.98
CA ARG A 72 38.02 21.52 -20.13
C ARG A 72 37.44 21.37 -18.73
N VAL A 73 37.49 20.15 -18.17
CA VAL A 73 37.29 19.92 -16.73
C VAL A 73 38.68 19.84 -16.11
N ALA A 74 38.90 20.65 -15.08
CA ALA A 74 40.08 20.62 -14.23
C ALA A 74 39.96 19.47 -13.23
N LEU A 75 41.00 18.63 -13.13
CA LEU A 75 41.16 17.65 -12.06
C LEU A 75 42.34 18.09 -11.19
N GLY A 76 42.04 18.43 -9.94
CA GLY A 76 43.03 18.62 -8.88
C GLY A 76 43.44 17.26 -8.31
N HIS A 77 44.73 17.13 -8.04
CA HIS A 77 45.39 16.00 -7.39
C HIS A 77 44.95 15.79 -5.94
N VAL A 78 44.82 14.53 -5.53
CA VAL A 78 45.16 14.07 -4.17
C VAL A 78 45.78 12.69 -4.28
N ASP A 79 47.07 12.58 -3.95
CA ASP A 79 47.81 11.33 -3.75
C ASP A 79 47.62 10.84 -2.31
N GLY A 80 47.55 9.51 -2.10
CA GLY A 80 47.76 8.91 -0.77
C GLY A 80 47.11 7.54 -0.51
N LEU A 81 47.95 6.49 -0.57
CA LEU A 81 47.88 5.20 0.16
C LEU A 81 47.05 4.01 -0.40
N ALA A 82 47.78 3.21 -1.19
CA ALA A 82 48.00 1.75 -1.17
C ALA A 82 46.93 0.78 -0.60
N SER A 83 46.56 -0.18 -1.46
CA SER A 83 45.82 -1.43 -1.21
C SER A 83 46.78 -2.63 -1.10
N PRO A 84 46.41 -3.72 -0.40
CA PRO A 84 47.06 -5.00 -0.62
C PRO A 84 46.05 -6.15 -0.81
N VAL A 85 45.51 -6.37 -2.02
CA VAL A 85 45.09 -7.73 -2.45
C VAL A 85 45.16 -7.83 -3.99
N ARG A 86 46.36 -7.99 -4.54
CA ARG A 86 46.55 -8.43 -5.94
C ARG A 86 47.92 -9.09 -6.14
N ALA A 87 48.07 -10.29 -5.58
CA ALA A 87 49.00 -11.31 -6.07
C ALA A 87 48.67 -12.63 -5.36
N VAL A 88 48.95 -13.77 -6.01
CA VAL A 88 48.59 -15.16 -5.64
C VAL A 88 47.15 -15.49 -6.13
N LEU A 89 46.90 -16.04 -7.32
CA LEU A 89 47.62 -17.06 -8.07
C LEU A 89 47.37 -16.89 -9.58
N ALA A 90 48.44 -16.61 -10.31
CA ALA A 90 48.60 -17.05 -11.68
C ALA A 90 50.00 -17.68 -11.77
N GLN A 91 50.06 -19.02 -11.71
CA GLN A 91 51.01 -19.86 -12.45
C GLN A 91 50.77 -21.35 -12.14
N GLY A 92 50.14 -22.02 -13.12
CA GLY A 92 50.09 -23.47 -13.29
C GLY A 92 49.98 -23.72 -14.79
N LEU A 93 51.12 -24.06 -15.39
CA LEU A 93 51.39 -24.08 -16.83
C LEU A 93 50.60 -25.12 -17.63
N ALA A 94 50.33 -24.75 -18.88
CA ALA A 94 50.44 -25.55 -20.10
C ALA A 94 49.69 -26.90 -20.21
N ARG A 95 48.67 -26.92 -21.08
CA ARG A 95 48.53 -27.90 -22.18
C ARG A 95 47.38 -27.48 -23.12
N LEU A 96 47.67 -27.57 -24.43
CA LEU A 96 46.81 -27.34 -25.60
C LEU A 96 46.43 -25.86 -25.88
N GLY A 97 46.92 -25.17 -26.91
CA GLY A 97 47.61 -25.60 -28.12
C GLY A 97 46.77 -25.38 -29.37
N ARG A 98 46.85 -24.15 -29.91
CA ARG A 98 46.76 -23.75 -31.34
C ARG A 98 45.39 -23.70 -32.05
N ARG A 99 45.37 -22.75 -33.01
CA ARG A 99 44.44 -22.46 -34.12
C ARG A 99 43.42 -21.36 -33.78
N LEU A 100 43.38 -20.18 -34.41
CA LEU A 100 43.95 -19.61 -35.63
C LEU A 100 44.05 -18.08 -35.47
N GLY A 101 45.01 -17.46 -36.16
CA GLY A 101 45.23 -16.01 -36.21
C GLY A 101 44.29 -15.24 -37.16
N PRO A 102 44.46 -13.91 -37.27
CA PRO A 102 43.42 -12.98 -37.75
C PRO A 102 43.57 -12.56 -39.22
N ALA A 103 42.47 -12.17 -39.87
CA ALA A 103 42.50 -11.36 -41.09
C ALA A 103 41.30 -10.41 -41.17
N ARG A 104 41.61 -9.15 -41.48
CA ARG A 104 40.73 -8.01 -41.77
C ARG A 104 40.09 -8.18 -43.16
N LEU A 105 38.89 -7.63 -43.36
CA LEU A 105 38.56 -6.66 -44.44
C LEU A 105 37.04 -6.42 -44.56
N GLY A 106 36.65 -5.13 -44.46
CA GLY A 106 35.53 -4.45 -45.15
C GLY A 106 34.11 -5.01 -44.99
N SER A 107 33.03 -4.24 -45.08
CA SER A 107 32.81 -2.80 -45.20
C SER A 107 31.30 -2.59 -45.04
N ARG A 108 30.91 -1.51 -44.34
CA ARG A 108 29.70 -0.69 -44.53
C ARG A 108 28.34 -1.40 -44.59
N VAL A 109 27.50 -1.16 -43.57
CA VAL A 109 26.06 -0.93 -43.77
C VAL A 109 25.69 0.39 -43.09
N ALA A 110 25.29 1.35 -43.93
CA ALA A 110 24.59 2.56 -43.51
C ALA A 110 23.08 2.33 -43.69
N ALA A 111 22.33 2.91 -42.76
CA ALA A 111 20.89 2.90 -42.68
C ALA A 111 20.22 3.74 -43.79
N ALA A 112 18.94 3.44 -44.04
CA ALA A 112 17.80 4.36 -43.98
C ALA A 112 16.81 4.16 -45.14
N GLY A 113 15.52 4.39 -44.84
CA GLY A 113 14.59 4.91 -45.86
C GLY A 113 13.22 4.26 -45.89
N ARG A 114 12.25 4.92 -45.26
CA ARG A 114 10.80 4.72 -45.45
C ARG A 114 10.38 5.08 -46.88
N ALA A 115 9.36 4.42 -47.43
CA ALA A 115 8.09 5.06 -47.86
C ALA A 115 7.18 4.10 -48.68
N LEU A 116 5.92 4.03 -48.24
CA LEU A 116 4.65 4.09 -49.00
C LEU A 116 4.54 3.44 -50.39
N GLY A 117 3.49 2.62 -50.58
CA GLY A 117 2.92 2.39 -51.90
C GLY A 117 1.98 1.19 -51.98
N ALA A 118 0.68 1.48 -52.09
CA ALA A 118 -0.41 0.52 -52.19
C ALA A 118 -0.32 -0.46 -53.37
N ARG A 119 -0.91 -1.67 -53.21
CA ARG A 119 -1.95 -2.26 -54.09
C ARG A 119 -2.28 -3.70 -53.68
N ARG A 120 -3.55 -3.95 -53.37
CA ARG A 120 -4.25 -5.25 -53.57
C ARG A 120 -4.35 -5.51 -55.08
N PRO A 121 -4.43 -6.76 -55.61
CA PRO A 121 -5.56 -7.64 -55.27
C PRO A 121 -5.40 -9.18 -55.45
N ARG A 122 -6.46 -9.84 -54.93
CA ARG A 122 -7.20 -11.00 -55.49
C ARG A 122 -6.73 -12.45 -55.26
N ARG A 123 -7.79 -13.21 -54.93
CA ARG A 123 -7.95 -14.64 -54.70
C ARG A 123 -7.81 -15.45 -56.00
N ALA A 124 -7.28 -16.68 -55.88
CA ALA A 124 -7.74 -17.91 -56.55
C ALA A 124 -7.04 -19.09 -55.82
N ARG A 125 -7.71 -19.85 -54.96
CA ARG A 125 -8.59 -21.02 -55.21
C ARG A 125 -7.88 -22.15 -55.98
N CYS A 126 -7.61 -23.21 -55.20
CA CYS A 126 -7.61 -24.64 -55.50
C CYS A 126 -6.82 -25.15 -56.71
N LEU A 127 -5.94 -26.13 -56.47
CA LEU A 127 -5.99 -27.46 -57.08
C LEU A 127 -5.05 -28.42 -56.33
N ARG A 128 -5.60 -29.57 -55.92
CA ARG A 128 -4.83 -30.77 -55.58
C ARG A 128 -4.19 -31.33 -56.86
N PRO A 129 -3.15 -32.16 -56.72
CA PRO A 129 -3.36 -33.55 -57.12
C PRO A 129 -2.86 -34.57 -56.10
N ALA A 130 -3.35 -35.79 -56.31
CA ALA A 130 -3.20 -36.99 -55.51
C ALA A 130 -2.05 -37.88 -56.00
N GLY A 131 -1.74 -38.91 -55.21
CA GLY A 131 -0.85 -40.04 -55.50
C GLY A 131 0.53 -39.87 -54.86
N GLY A 132 1.05 -40.74 -54.00
CA GLY A 132 0.77 -42.15 -53.72
C GLY A 132 2.13 -42.84 -53.59
N GLY A 133 2.38 -43.59 -52.51
CA GLY A 133 3.59 -44.41 -52.37
C GLY A 133 4.17 -44.44 -50.96
N ASP A 134 4.03 -45.61 -50.33
CA ASP A 134 4.50 -46.04 -49.01
C ASP A 134 5.97 -45.75 -48.67
N LEU A 135 6.26 -45.60 -47.37
CA LEU A 135 7.29 -46.36 -46.63
C LEU A 135 7.13 -46.16 -45.11
N ARG A 136 7.22 -47.27 -44.36
CA ARG A 136 6.94 -47.45 -42.92
C ARG A 136 7.99 -46.81 -42.00
N ALA A 137 7.56 -46.26 -40.84
CA ALA A 137 8.01 -46.62 -39.48
C ALA A 137 7.61 -45.58 -38.40
N GLY A 138 7.07 -46.04 -37.25
CA GLY A 138 7.12 -45.32 -35.96
C GLY A 138 5.76 -45.07 -35.25
N PRO A 139 5.51 -45.65 -34.06
CA PRO A 139 4.27 -45.46 -33.30
C PRO A 139 4.35 -44.21 -32.40
N GLN A 140 3.19 -43.59 -32.12
CA GLN A 140 2.84 -42.76 -30.96
C GLN A 140 2.13 -41.46 -31.38
N ARG A 141 0.79 -41.45 -31.40
CA ARG A 141 -0.06 -40.31 -30.98
C ARG A 141 -1.48 -40.80 -30.65
N ARG A 142 -1.61 -41.51 -29.52
CA ARG A 142 -2.88 -41.63 -28.77
C ARG A 142 -2.60 -41.14 -27.35
N GLY A 143 -2.75 -39.83 -27.13
CA GLY A 143 -2.46 -39.22 -25.83
C GLY A 143 -3.03 -37.81 -25.61
N ALA A 144 -3.59 -37.16 -26.64
CA ALA A 144 -4.08 -35.78 -26.51
C ALA A 144 -5.62 -35.65 -26.40
N ALA A 145 -6.40 -36.68 -26.73
CA ALA A 145 -7.86 -36.59 -26.75
C ALA A 145 -8.54 -37.03 -25.43
N VAL A 146 -7.82 -37.69 -24.51
CA VAL A 146 -8.37 -38.17 -23.23
C VAL A 146 -8.11 -37.19 -22.08
N ALA A 147 -7.14 -36.27 -22.22
CA ALA A 147 -6.85 -35.24 -21.22
C ALA A 147 -7.88 -34.09 -21.23
N ALA A 148 -8.37 -33.68 -22.40
CA ALA A 148 -9.36 -32.60 -22.53
C ALA A 148 -10.74 -32.97 -21.94
N ALA A 149 -11.15 -34.24 -22.05
CA ALA A 149 -12.40 -34.73 -21.49
C ALA A 149 -12.37 -34.89 -19.95
N ARG A 150 -11.17 -35.01 -19.34
CA ARG A 150 -11.00 -35.10 -17.88
C ARG A 150 -11.01 -33.75 -17.18
N VAL A 151 -10.59 -32.68 -17.88
CA VAL A 151 -10.68 -31.29 -17.38
C VAL A 151 -12.12 -30.78 -17.39
N ALA A 152 -12.90 -31.11 -18.44
CA ALA A 152 -14.30 -30.69 -18.55
C ALA A 152 -15.26 -31.38 -17.55
N ARG A 153 -14.86 -32.50 -16.93
CA ARG A 153 -15.67 -33.19 -15.90
C ARG A 153 -15.38 -32.74 -14.46
N ARG A 154 -14.33 -31.94 -14.24
CA ARG A 154 -13.98 -31.41 -12.90
C ARG A 154 -14.67 -30.08 -12.57
N SER A 155 -15.13 -29.32 -13.57
CA SER A 155 -15.84 -28.05 -13.36
C SER A 155 -17.22 -28.20 -12.71
N ALA A 156 -17.85 -29.37 -12.80
CA ALA A 156 -19.14 -29.61 -12.16
C ALA A 156 -19.03 -29.77 -10.62
N GLY A 157 -17.85 -30.11 -10.08
CA GLY A 157 -17.60 -30.24 -8.64
C GLY A 157 -17.01 -28.98 -7.99
N ASP A 158 -16.42 -28.08 -8.78
CA ASP A 158 -15.80 -26.83 -8.30
C ASP A 158 -16.84 -25.74 -7.97
N GLY A 159 -18.05 -25.86 -8.53
CA GLY A 159 -19.15 -24.90 -8.33
C GLY A 159 -19.65 -24.84 -6.89
N ALA A 160 -19.76 -25.98 -6.21
CA ALA A 160 -20.33 -26.03 -4.85
C ALA A 160 -19.39 -25.45 -3.77
N VAL A 161 -18.07 -25.49 -3.96
CA VAL A 161 -17.07 -25.05 -2.96
C VAL A 161 -16.84 -23.53 -3.02
N ASN A 162 -17.34 -22.84 -4.06
CA ASN A 162 -17.11 -21.42 -4.30
C ASN A 162 -18.37 -20.54 -4.34
N ALA A 163 -19.55 -21.07 -4.05
CA ALA A 163 -20.77 -20.28 -3.99
C ALA A 163 -20.62 -19.11 -3.01
N ILE A 164 -20.68 -17.88 -3.51
CA ILE A 164 -20.55 -16.66 -2.71
C ILE A 164 -21.93 -16.23 -2.25
N GLN A 165 -22.13 -16.13 -0.94
CA GLN A 165 -23.34 -15.50 -0.41
C GLN A 165 -23.22 -13.98 -0.49
N LEU A 166 -24.14 -13.33 -1.20
CA LEU A 166 -24.24 -11.87 -1.22
C LEU A 166 -25.08 -11.40 -0.03
N VAL A 167 -24.46 -10.61 0.85
CA VAL A 167 -25.11 -10.08 2.05
C VAL A 167 -25.24 -8.58 1.89
N GLU A 168 -26.45 -8.03 2.01
CA GLU A 168 -26.64 -6.59 1.96
C GLU A 168 -26.21 -5.94 3.28
N ARG A 169 -25.45 -4.84 3.18
CA ARG A 169 -24.98 -4.08 4.33
C ARG A 169 -26.14 -3.32 4.96
N PRO A 170 -26.39 -3.46 6.28
CA PRO A 170 -27.39 -2.66 6.96
C PRO A 170 -26.98 -1.19 6.97
N HIS A 171 -27.97 -0.29 6.88
CA HIS A 171 -27.78 1.15 6.98
C HIS A 171 -28.95 1.79 7.71
N ASP A 172 -28.71 2.96 8.31
CA ASP A 172 -29.77 3.78 8.90
C ASP A 172 -30.51 4.57 7.79
N PRO A 173 -31.81 4.30 7.56
CA PRO A 173 -32.58 4.98 6.51
C PRO A 173 -32.72 6.49 6.75
N ALA A 174 -32.78 6.94 8.00
CA ALA A 174 -32.89 8.35 8.33
C ALA A 174 -31.60 9.10 8.01
N VAL A 175 -30.43 8.49 8.30
CA VAL A 175 -29.13 9.04 7.90
C VAL A 175 -29.01 9.09 6.38
N ALA A 176 -29.36 8.02 5.67
CA ALA A 176 -29.31 7.96 4.22
C ALA A 176 -30.21 9.04 3.58
N ALA A 177 -31.43 9.24 4.10
CA ALA A 177 -32.33 10.29 3.64
C ALA A 177 -31.76 11.70 3.86
N ARG A 178 -31.12 11.97 5.01
CA ARG A 178 -30.45 13.25 5.26
C ARG A 178 -29.32 13.53 4.28
N LEU A 179 -28.48 12.53 4.00
CA LEU A 179 -27.40 12.65 3.01
C LEU A 179 -27.98 12.90 1.60
N ALA A 180 -29.05 12.19 1.23
CA ALA A 180 -29.72 12.38 -0.05
C ALA A 180 -30.29 13.80 -0.20
N ASN A 181 -30.96 14.30 0.84
CA ASN A 181 -31.49 15.66 0.89
C ASN A 181 -30.38 16.74 0.83
N ALA A 182 -29.15 16.39 1.23
CA ALA A 182 -27.98 17.24 1.09
C ALA A 182 -27.31 17.17 -0.31
N GLY A 183 -27.94 16.48 -1.28
CA GLY A 183 -27.48 16.41 -2.66
C GLY A 183 -26.57 15.23 -2.98
N VAL A 184 -26.39 14.27 -2.07
CA VAL A 184 -25.69 13.01 -2.35
C VAL A 184 -26.62 12.07 -3.13
N PRO A 185 -26.18 11.46 -4.26
CA PRO A 185 -27.02 10.48 -4.96
C PRO A 185 -27.50 9.36 -4.04
N ALA A 186 -28.79 9.00 -4.11
CA ALA A 186 -29.44 8.11 -3.13
C ALA A 186 -28.70 6.77 -2.90
N PRO A 187 -28.20 6.05 -3.94
CA PRO A 187 -27.40 4.84 -3.70
C PRO A 187 -26.11 5.09 -2.93
N LEU A 188 -25.42 6.19 -3.22
CA LEU A 188 -24.21 6.56 -2.50
C LEU A 188 -24.55 6.99 -1.06
N ALA A 189 -25.67 7.67 -0.84
CA ALA A 189 -26.14 8.05 0.49
C ALA A 189 -26.39 6.81 1.38
N ARG A 190 -27.02 5.74 0.84
CA ARG A 190 -27.17 4.45 1.55
C ARG A 190 -25.80 3.86 1.90
N ALA A 191 -24.90 3.78 0.91
CA ALA A 191 -23.56 3.22 1.12
C ALA A 191 -22.74 4.00 2.17
N LEU A 192 -22.83 5.33 2.18
CA LEU A 192 -22.14 6.18 3.15
C LEU A 192 -22.74 6.06 4.56
N ALA A 193 -24.07 6.04 4.68
CA ALA A 193 -24.76 5.79 5.94
C ALA A 193 -24.35 4.42 6.53
N ALA A 194 -24.28 3.39 5.69
CA ALA A 194 -23.81 2.06 6.06
C ALA A 194 -22.34 1.99 6.52
N ARG A 195 -21.57 3.06 6.27
CA ARG A 195 -20.18 3.22 6.70
C ARG A 195 -20.02 4.24 7.84
N GLY A 196 -21.14 4.66 8.44
CA GLY A 196 -21.16 5.54 9.61
C GLY A 196 -21.01 7.02 9.31
N VAL A 197 -21.15 7.45 8.05
CA VAL A 197 -21.16 8.89 7.71
C VAL A 197 -22.53 9.46 8.08
N ALA A 198 -22.58 10.40 9.04
CA ALA A 198 -23.84 10.92 9.56
C ALA A 198 -24.34 12.17 8.83
N SER A 199 -23.43 12.95 8.23
CA SER A 199 -23.73 14.17 7.48
C SER A 199 -22.80 14.42 6.28
N ALA A 200 -23.25 15.26 5.34
CA ALA A 200 -22.46 15.60 4.15
C ALA A 200 -21.16 16.37 4.47
N SER A 201 -21.13 17.12 5.58
CA SER A 201 -19.93 17.84 6.02
C SER A 201 -18.77 16.90 6.40
N GLU A 202 -19.05 15.64 6.75
CA GLU A 202 -18.01 14.64 6.99
C GLU A 202 -17.29 14.17 5.71
N LEU A 203 -17.82 14.55 4.53
CA LEU A 203 -17.18 14.32 3.23
C LEU A 203 -16.24 15.48 2.85
N GLU A 204 -16.23 16.56 3.62
CA GLU A 204 -15.30 17.67 3.45
C GLU A 204 -13.97 17.35 4.16
N PHE A 205 -12.88 17.35 3.38
CA PHE A 205 -11.54 17.01 3.84
C PHE A 205 -10.66 18.26 3.89
N ALA A 206 -10.99 19.18 4.78
CA ALA A 206 -10.16 20.34 5.07
C ALA A 206 -9.00 19.94 5.99
N LEU A 207 -7.78 20.39 5.68
CA LEU A 207 -6.61 20.11 6.53
C LEU A 207 -6.73 20.72 7.94
N GLY A 208 -7.59 21.71 8.13
CA GLY A 208 -7.90 22.26 9.45
C GLY A 208 -8.68 21.29 10.36
N ASP A 209 -9.26 20.23 9.79
CA ASP A 209 -10.11 19.29 10.52
C ASP A 209 -9.36 18.06 11.03
N ILE A 210 -8.05 17.95 10.77
CA ILE A 210 -7.22 16.90 11.38
C ILE A 210 -7.12 17.16 12.88
N HIS A 211 -6.91 16.10 13.65
CA HIS A 211 -6.78 16.23 15.09
C HIS A 211 -5.55 17.07 15.47
N ALA A 212 -5.63 17.78 16.60
CA ALA A 212 -4.50 18.56 17.09
C ALA A 212 -3.36 17.64 17.57
N PRO A 213 -2.08 17.97 17.29
CA PRO A 213 -0.94 17.20 17.80
C PRO A 213 -0.89 17.06 19.33
N ALA A 214 -1.48 18.01 20.07
CA ALA A 214 -1.58 17.96 21.53
C ALA A 214 -2.37 16.77 22.07
N LEU A 215 -3.27 16.19 21.26
CA LEU A 215 -4.04 14.99 21.64
C LEU A 215 -3.22 13.70 21.49
N LEU A 216 -2.11 13.74 20.73
CA LEU A 216 -1.22 12.60 20.54
C LEU A 216 -0.19 12.57 21.67
N ALA A 217 -0.30 11.57 22.54
CA ALA A 217 0.51 11.48 23.75
C ALA A 217 2.02 11.57 23.44
N GLN A 218 2.73 12.36 24.26
CA GLN A 218 4.15 12.70 24.15
C GLN A 218 4.60 13.37 22.84
N CYS A 219 3.70 13.74 21.92
CA CYS A 219 4.06 14.39 20.67
C CYS A 219 4.79 15.73 20.90
N HIS A 220 4.30 16.57 21.82
CA HIS A 220 4.99 17.81 22.21
C HIS A 220 6.33 17.55 22.91
N ARG A 221 6.42 16.50 23.73
CA ARG A 221 7.69 16.12 24.38
C ARG A 221 8.74 15.73 23.35
N ALA A 222 8.37 14.90 22.37
CA ALA A 222 9.24 14.54 21.25
C ALA A 222 9.67 15.79 20.45
N ALA A 223 8.73 16.69 20.16
CA ALA A 223 9.02 17.96 19.50
C ALA A 223 10.04 18.82 20.27
N SER A 224 9.87 18.98 21.58
CA SER A 224 10.83 19.75 22.41
C SER A 224 12.21 19.08 22.45
N LEU A 225 12.29 17.75 22.59
CA LEU A 225 13.55 17.01 22.56
C LEU A 225 14.29 17.17 21.22
N LEU A 226 13.57 17.08 20.11
CA LEU A 226 14.13 17.27 18.78
C LEU A 226 14.55 18.73 18.54
N ALA A 227 13.79 19.71 19.04
CA ALA A 227 14.18 21.12 18.96
C ALA A 227 15.48 21.38 19.73
N ASP A 228 15.61 20.84 20.95
CA ASP A 228 16.85 20.92 21.75
C ASP A 228 18.03 20.29 21.01
N ALA A 229 17.82 19.12 20.39
CA ALA A 229 18.85 18.42 19.64
C ALA A 229 19.31 19.24 18.41
N ILE A 230 18.37 19.84 17.68
CA ILE A 230 18.68 20.70 16.52
C ILE A 230 19.46 21.94 16.96
N GLU A 231 19.06 22.61 18.04
CA GLU A 231 19.75 23.80 18.57
C GLU A 231 21.18 23.47 19.02
N ARG A 232 21.38 22.29 19.61
CA ARG A 232 22.70 21.78 20.02
C ARG A 232 23.50 21.17 18.87
N ARG A 233 22.97 21.15 17.64
CA ARG A 233 23.59 20.51 16.45
C ARG A 233 23.96 19.04 16.68
N GLN A 234 23.10 18.33 17.41
CA GLN A 234 23.25 16.91 17.64
C GLN A 234 22.89 16.11 16.39
N ARG A 235 23.57 14.97 16.20
CA ARG A 235 23.36 14.07 15.06
C ARG A 235 22.14 13.18 15.30
N LEU A 236 21.18 13.28 14.39
CA LEU A 236 19.97 12.45 14.40
C LEU A 236 20.14 11.30 13.40
N LEU A 237 19.72 10.09 13.79
CA LEU A 237 19.64 8.95 12.90
C LEU A 237 18.22 8.38 12.91
N ILE A 238 17.56 8.39 11.76
CA ILE A 238 16.26 7.75 11.58
C ILE A 238 16.47 6.25 11.38
N VAL A 239 15.82 5.41 12.19
CA VAL A 239 15.78 3.95 11.98
C VAL A 239 14.40 3.58 11.44
N ALA A 240 14.34 3.25 10.15
CA ALA A 240 13.10 3.04 9.41
C ALA A 240 12.74 1.56 9.26
N ASP A 241 11.44 1.27 9.13
CA ASP A 241 10.99 -0.06 8.70
C ASP A 241 11.22 -0.30 7.19
N TYR A 242 11.20 -1.58 6.81
CA TYR A 242 11.54 -2.07 5.46
C TYR A 242 10.33 -2.21 4.53
N ASP A 243 9.26 -1.46 4.77
CA ASP A 243 8.11 -1.39 3.88
C ASP A 243 7.83 0.04 3.38
N CYS A 244 6.72 0.22 2.67
CA CYS A 244 6.39 1.50 2.07
C CYS A 244 6.00 2.56 3.11
N ASP A 245 5.42 2.19 4.25
CA ASP A 245 5.08 3.17 5.29
C ASP A 245 6.37 3.64 5.97
N GLY A 246 7.19 2.73 6.46
CA GLY A 246 8.53 3.02 6.98
C GLY A 246 9.40 3.84 6.02
N ALA A 247 9.42 3.49 4.73
CA ALA A 247 10.17 4.25 3.73
C ALA A 247 9.64 5.67 3.51
N THR A 248 8.31 5.85 3.47
CA THR A 248 7.71 7.19 3.34
C THR A 248 7.85 8.01 4.63
N ALA A 249 7.74 7.39 5.81
CA ALA A 249 7.98 8.01 7.10
C ALA A 249 9.42 8.50 7.22
N CYS A 250 10.39 7.71 6.76
CA CYS A 250 11.79 8.09 6.65
C CYS A 250 11.97 9.29 5.71
N ALA A 251 11.43 9.23 4.48
CA ALA A 251 11.54 10.34 3.52
C ALA A 251 10.90 11.63 4.04
N VAL A 252 9.73 11.54 4.69
CA VAL A 252 9.05 12.68 5.34
C VAL A 252 9.92 13.25 6.47
N GLY A 253 10.47 12.38 7.32
CA GLY A 253 11.39 12.73 8.40
C GLY A 253 12.63 13.46 7.90
N LEU A 254 13.37 12.86 6.97
CA LEU A 254 14.58 13.44 6.38
C LEU A 254 14.33 14.83 5.80
N ARG A 255 13.31 14.99 4.97
CA ARG A 255 13.04 16.25 4.28
C ARG A 255 12.60 17.34 5.23
N ALA A 256 11.73 17.02 6.19
CA ALA A 256 11.24 18.01 7.14
C ALA A 256 12.30 18.39 8.18
N LEU A 257 13.03 17.42 8.74
CA LEU A 257 14.09 17.69 9.73
C LEU A 257 15.24 18.50 9.11
N ARG A 258 15.70 18.16 7.89
CA ARG A 258 16.70 18.95 7.17
C ARG A 258 16.21 20.37 6.89
N ALA A 259 14.96 20.53 6.47
CA ALA A 259 14.36 21.86 6.28
C ALA A 259 14.25 22.67 7.59
N MET A 260 14.25 22.01 8.75
CA MET A 260 14.27 22.63 10.07
C MET A 260 15.69 22.84 10.62
N GLY A 261 16.73 22.45 9.87
CA GLY A 261 18.13 22.66 10.21
C GLY A 261 18.78 21.52 11.01
N ALA A 262 18.16 20.33 11.04
CA ALA A 262 18.76 19.16 11.67
C ALA A 262 19.89 18.56 10.82
N ASP A 263 20.94 18.06 11.49
CA ASP A 263 21.87 17.09 10.92
C ASP A 263 21.28 15.69 11.08
N VAL A 264 20.81 15.10 9.98
CA VAL A 264 20.05 13.84 10.01
C VAL A 264 20.42 12.91 8.86
N ASP A 265 20.68 11.67 9.24
CA ASP A 265 20.88 10.52 8.36
C ASP A 265 19.84 9.43 8.67
N TYR A 266 19.86 8.32 7.95
CA TYR A 266 18.99 7.18 8.22
C TYR A 266 19.69 5.83 8.09
N LEU A 267 19.06 4.82 8.69
CA LEU A 267 19.41 3.42 8.62
C LEU A 267 18.12 2.62 8.39
N VAL A 268 18.15 1.70 7.44
CA VAL A 268 17.11 0.69 7.25
C VAL A 268 17.74 -0.70 7.37
N PRO A 269 17.26 -1.57 8.27
CA PRO A 269 17.88 -2.85 8.52
C PRO A 269 17.56 -3.87 7.43
N ASN A 270 18.47 -4.83 7.23
CA ASN A 270 18.14 -6.06 6.54
C ASN A 270 17.28 -6.94 7.46
N ARG A 271 15.98 -7.03 7.16
CA ARG A 271 15.02 -7.82 7.94
C ARG A 271 15.35 -9.30 8.09
N PHE A 272 16.11 -9.86 7.14
CA PHE A 272 16.48 -11.27 7.16
C PHE A 272 17.60 -11.54 8.15
N GLU A 273 18.45 -10.55 8.42
CA GLU A 273 19.59 -10.62 9.33
C GLU A 273 19.19 -10.21 10.75
N PHE A 274 18.59 -9.03 10.90
CA PHE A 274 18.35 -8.42 12.22
C PHE A 274 16.91 -8.59 12.72
N GLY A 275 16.00 -9.13 11.91
CA GLY A 275 14.58 -9.21 12.27
C GLY A 275 13.86 -7.86 12.14
N TYR A 276 12.77 -7.70 12.89
CA TYR A 276 11.90 -6.53 12.83
C TYR A 276 12.09 -5.62 14.06
N GLY A 277 12.03 -4.31 13.83
CA GLY A 277 12.16 -3.27 14.86
C GLY A 277 13.60 -2.95 15.26
N LEU A 278 13.74 -2.13 16.31
CA LEU A 278 15.04 -1.74 16.86
C LEU A 278 15.59 -2.85 17.76
N THR A 279 16.45 -3.72 17.23
CA THR A 279 17.12 -4.77 18.03
C THR A 279 18.45 -4.28 18.61
N PRO A 280 19.01 -4.94 19.65
CA PRO A 280 20.34 -4.61 20.16
C PRO A 280 21.40 -4.60 19.06
N GLU A 281 21.41 -5.57 18.15
CA GLU A 281 22.38 -5.65 17.05
C GLU A 281 22.25 -4.48 16.08
N LEU A 282 21.01 -4.06 15.79
CA LEU A 282 20.76 -2.89 14.96
C LEU A 282 21.23 -1.60 15.63
N VAL A 283 21.12 -1.52 16.96
CA VAL A 283 21.64 -0.39 17.73
C VAL A 283 23.17 -0.35 17.70
N GLU A 284 23.86 -1.49 17.77
CA GLU A 284 25.32 -1.54 17.60
C GLU A 284 25.74 -1.06 16.20
N LEU A 285 25.00 -1.48 15.17
CA LEU A 285 25.23 -1.02 13.81
C LEU A 285 24.98 0.50 13.68
N ALA A 286 23.89 1.00 14.28
CA ALA A 286 23.59 2.42 14.32
C ALA A 286 24.67 3.23 15.05
N ALA A 287 25.21 2.70 16.15
CA ALA A 287 26.24 3.35 16.95
C ALA A 287 27.54 3.60 16.17
N GLN A 288 27.83 2.82 15.12
CA GLN A 288 28.97 3.07 14.22
C GLN A 288 28.86 4.39 13.46
N ARG A 289 27.66 4.96 13.32
CA ARG A 289 27.44 6.31 12.76
C ARG A 289 27.51 7.41 13.81
N HIS A 290 27.76 7.05 15.07
CA HIS A 290 27.86 7.93 16.23
C HIS A 290 26.67 8.91 16.41
N PRO A 291 25.41 8.47 16.33
CA PRO A 291 24.27 9.35 16.55
C PRO A 291 24.17 9.78 18.02
N ASP A 292 23.74 11.01 18.26
CA ASP A 292 23.29 11.44 19.58
C ASP A 292 21.85 10.94 19.86
N TRP A 293 21.06 10.85 18.78
CA TRP A 293 19.66 10.45 18.83
C TRP A 293 19.31 9.42 17.76
N ILE A 294 18.60 8.38 18.16
CA ILE A 294 17.85 7.49 17.27
C ILE A 294 16.38 7.92 17.27
N ILE A 295 15.82 8.08 16.08
CA ILE A 295 14.39 8.29 15.86
C ILE A 295 13.85 7.09 15.12
N THR A 296 13.07 6.24 15.77
CA THR A 296 12.42 5.13 15.03
C THR A 296 11.22 5.67 14.27
N VAL A 297 11.03 5.23 13.04
CA VAL A 297 9.83 5.52 12.24
C VAL A 297 9.18 4.21 11.82
N ASP A 298 7.89 4.10 12.11
CA ASP A 298 7.06 2.93 11.81
C ASP A 298 7.52 1.63 12.51
N ASN A 299 8.24 1.79 13.62
CA ASN A 299 8.66 0.69 14.48
C ASN A 299 9.06 1.21 15.86
N GLY A 300 9.36 0.30 16.78
CA GLY A 300 10.06 0.60 18.04
C GLY A 300 9.21 0.51 19.30
N VAL A 301 7.87 0.53 19.22
CA VAL A 301 7.01 0.49 20.43
C VAL A 301 7.16 -0.81 21.23
N ALA A 302 7.63 -1.89 20.62
CA ALA A 302 7.92 -3.17 21.26
C ALA A 302 9.43 -3.42 21.48
N SER A 303 10.31 -2.48 21.11
CA SER A 303 11.77 -2.65 21.10
C SER A 303 12.43 -2.37 22.46
N VAL A 304 12.02 -3.09 23.49
CA VAL A 304 12.52 -2.90 24.86
C VAL A 304 14.05 -3.05 24.93
N GLU A 305 14.55 -4.20 24.47
CA GLU A 305 15.98 -4.53 24.54
C GLU A 305 16.85 -3.61 23.68
N GLY A 306 16.38 -3.24 22.48
CA GLY A 306 17.09 -2.28 21.63
C GLY A 306 17.19 -0.89 22.28
N VAL A 307 16.11 -0.40 22.88
CA VAL A 307 16.14 0.89 23.59
C VAL A 307 17.03 0.83 24.83
N GLU A 308 17.01 -0.27 25.57
CA GLU A 308 17.95 -0.49 26.69
C GLU A 308 19.41 -0.46 26.20
N ARG A 309 19.71 -1.11 25.07
CA ARG A 309 21.05 -1.07 24.48
C ARG A 309 21.45 0.34 24.05
N ALA A 310 20.55 1.09 23.43
CA ALA A 310 20.82 2.47 22.99
C ALA A 310 21.11 3.38 24.19
N ASN A 311 20.29 3.26 25.25
CA ASN A 311 20.51 3.99 26.49
C ASN A 311 21.86 3.64 27.15
N ALA A 312 22.26 2.36 27.13
CA ALA A 312 23.56 1.93 27.65
C ALA A 312 24.74 2.52 26.87
N LEU A 313 24.55 2.82 25.58
CA LEU A 313 25.52 3.51 24.74
C LEU A 313 25.45 5.05 24.83
N GLY A 314 24.55 5.59 25.67
CA GLY A 314 24.35 7.03 25.82
C GLY A 314 23.56 7.69 24.68
N ILE A 315 22.92 6.90 23.81
CA ILE A 315 22.16 7.37 22.66
C ILE A 315 20.70 7.60 23.08
N GLY A 316 20.17 8.81 22.86
CA GLY A 316 18.77 9.12 23.13
C GLY A 316 17.84 8.46 22.11
N VAL A 317 16.69 7.93 22.55
CA VAL A 317 15.70 7.33 21.62
C VAL A 317 14.37 8.08 21.67
N VAL A 318 13.85 8.45 20.49
CA VAL A 318 12.46 8.89 20.27
C VAL A 318 11.77 7.86 19.38
N ILE A 319 10.66 7.31 19.85
CA ILE A 319 9.88 6.34 19.08
C ILE A 319 8.71 7.04 18.38
N THR A 320 8.60 6.87 17.06
CA THR A 320 7.41 7.24 16.28
C THR A 320 6.85 5.99 15.61
N ASP A 321 5.71 5.52 16.10
CA ASP A 321 5.17 4.20 15.74
C ASP A 321 3.64 4.21 15.84
N HIS A 322 3.00 3.22 15.26
CA HIS A 322 1.56 3.01 15.30
C HIS A 322 1.14 1.57 15.65
N HIS A 323 2.11 0.65 15.74
CA HIS A 323 1.84 -0.73 16.12
C HIS A 323 1.27 -0.84 17.54
N LEU A 324 0.68 -2.00 17.85
CA LEU A 324 0.22 -2.29 19.21
C LEU A 324 1.43 -2.45 20.14
N PRO A 325 1.39 -1.84 21.34
CA PRO A 325 2.45 -1.97 22.33
C PRO A 325 2.52 -3.41 22.87
N GLY A 326 3.72 -3.83 23.30
CA GLY A 326 3.90 -5.02 24.11
C GLY A 326 3.43 -4.82 25.56
N GLU A 327 3.60 -5.84 26.40
CA GLU A 327 3.26 -5.77 27.84
C GLU A 327 4.04 -4.68 28.58
N ARG A 328 5.29 -4.46 28.15
CA ARG A 328 6.17 -3.42 28.67
C ARG A 328 6.50 -2.43 27.56
N LEU A 329 6.48 -1.14 27.89
CA LEU A 329 6.97 -0.10 27.00
C LEU A 329 8.49 0.07 27.14
N PRO A 330 9.21 0.38 26.04
CA PRO A 330 10.63 0.69 26.08
C PRO A 330 10.92 1.95 26.91
N ALA A 331 12.09 2.01 27.54
CA ALA A 331 12.56 3.18 28.30
C ALA A 331 13.09 4.31 27.37
N ALA A 332 12.32 4.68 26.35
CA ALA A 332 12.68 5.73 25.40
C ALA A 332 12.46 7.13 26.01
N ARG A 333 13.14 8.15 25.48
CA ARG A 333 12.98 9.54 25.94
C ARG A 333 11.61 10.11 25.58
N ALA A 334 11.01 9.64 24.49
CA ALA A 334 9.61 9.86 24.16
C ALA A 334 9.07 8.71 23.31
N ILE A 335 7.79 8.36 23.51
CA ILE A 335 7.05 7.41 22.67
C ILE A 335 5.84 8.14 22.11
N VAL A 336 5.80 8.31 20.80
CA VAL A 336 4.67 8.88 20.07
C VAL A 336 4.01 7.75 19.30
N ASN A 337 2.92 7.22 19.87
CA ASN A 337 2.12 6.18 19.25
C ASN A 337 0.64 6.37 19.64
N PRO A 338 -0.31 6.37 18.69
CA PRO A 338 -1.74 6.52 19.00
C PRO A 338 -2.31 5.37 19.83
N ASN A 339 -1.71 4.18 19.76
CA ASN A 339 -2.11 2.93 20.41
C ASN A 339 -1.37 2.66 21.72
N GLN A 340 -0.47 3.54 22.18
CA GLN A 340 0.15 3.38 23.50
C GLN A 340 -0.88 3.60 24.64
N PRO A 341 -0.69 2.95 25.80
CA PRO A 341 -1.57 3.12 26.96
C PRO A 341 -1.71 4.59 27.37
N GLY A 342 -2.93 5.01 27.66
CA GLY A 342 -3.23 6.39 28.11
C GLY A 342 -3.27 7.45 27.02
N CYS A 343 -3.04 7.10 25.73
CA CYS A 343 -3.13 8.08 24.64
C CYS A 343 -4.60 8.40 24.30
N ALA A 344 -4.99 9.67 24.37
CA ALA A 344 -6.35 10.11 24.06
C ALA A 344 -6.59 10.44 22.58
N PHE A 345 -5.59 10.26 21.71
CA PHE A 345 -5.69 10.59 20.29
C PHE A 345 -6.84 9.82 19.62
N PRO A 346 -7.81 10.48 18.97
CA PRO A 346 -9.01 9.79 18.47
C PRO A 346 -8.74 8.84 17.30
N SER A 347 -7.82 9.20 16.41
CA SER A 347 -7.46 8.40 15.23
C SER A 347 -6.45 7.32 15.60
N LYS A 348 -6.93 6.19 16.13
CA LYS A 348 -6.11 5.01 16.49
C LYS A 348 -5.48 4.29 15.29
N ASN A 349 -5.93 4.61 14.09
CA ASN A 349 -5.47 3.98 12.85
C ASN A 349 -4.41 4.82 12.12
N LEU A 350 -3.84 5.85 12.75
CA LEU A 350 -2.82 6.68 12.10
C LEU A 350 -1.64 5.80 11.68
N ALA A 351 -1.23 5.87 10.40
CA ALA A 351 -0.05 5.17 9.88
C ALA A 351 1.25 5.73 10.48
N GLY A 352 2.36 4.98 10.42
CA GLY A 352 3.69 5.40 10.86
C GLY A 352 4.13 6.73 10.23
N VAL A 353 3.96 6.90 8.91
CA VAL A 353 4.22 8.18 8.22
C VAL A 353 3.34 9.32 8.74
N GLY A 354 2.11 9.01 9.14
CA GLY A 354 1.19 9.96 9.76
C GLY A 354 1.66 10.40 11.14
N VAL A 355 2.12 9.46 11.97
CA VAL A 355 2.71 9.76 13.29
C VAL A 355 3.91 10.69 13.12
N MET A 356 4.80 10.40 12.17
CA MET A 356 5.96 11.24 11.90
C MET A 356 5.55 12.65 11.45
N LEU A 357 4.55 12.79 10.57
CA LEU A 357 4.00 14.10 10.19
C LEU A 357 3.50 14.91 11.41
N TYR A 358 2.85 14.25 12.37
CA TYR A 358 2.34 14.89 13.57
C TYR A 358 3.48 15.39 14.47
N VAL A 359 4.52 14.58 14.67
CA VAL A 359 5.74 14.99 15.41
C VAL A 359 6.40 16.19 14.74
N LEU A 360 6.56 16.16 13.42
CA LEU A 360 7.13 17.28 12.65
C LEU A 360 6.27 18.54 12.72
N THR A 361 4.94 18.38 12.77
CA THR A 361 4.02 19.51 12.92
C THR A 361 4.17 20.16 14.30
N ALA A 362 4.30 19.36 15.35
CA ALA A 362 4.58 19.83 16.70
C ALA A 362 5.98 20.47 16.80
N LEU A 363 7.01 19.85 16.21
CA LEU A 363 8.38 20.38 16.16
C LEU A 363 8.45 21.74 15.46
N ARG A 364 7.80 21.90 14.30
CA ARG A 364 7.71 23.20 13.62
C ARG A 364 7.04 24.26 14.51
N GLY A 365 5.98 23.87 15.23
CA GLY A 365 5.29 24.74 16.19
C GLY A 365 6.21 25.15 17.34
N GLU A 366 6.97 24.21 17.90
CA GLU A 366 7.94 24.46 18.96
C GLU A 366 9.07 25.38 18.49
N LEU A 367 9.68 25.12 17.35
CA LEU A 367 10.72 25.98 16.77
C LEU A 367 10.20 27.40 16.48
N ARG A 368 8.94 27.54 16.08
CA ARG A 368 8.28 28.86 15.95
C ARG A 368 8.12 29.55 17.31
N ASN A 369 7.73 28.82 18.36
CA ASN A 369 7.64 29.37 19.71
C ASN A 369 9.01 29.83 20.24
N ARG A 370 10.09 29.18 19.81
CA ARG A 370 11.48 29.58 20.09
C ARG A 370 12.02 30.68 19.17
N GLY A 371 11.18 31.23 18.29
CA GLY A 371 11.55 32.32 17.39
C GLY A 371 12.44 31.91 16.20
N ARG A 372 12.61 30.61 15.95
CA ARG A 372 13.40 30.10 14.81
C ARG A 372 12.74 30.39 13.46
N PHE A 373 11.41 30.39 13.45
CA PHE A 373 10.57 30.67 12.29
C PHE A 373 9.40 31.56 12.69
N ASP A 374 8.75 32.14 11.68
CA ASP A 374 7.41 32.71 11.75
C ASP A 374 6.46 31.97 10.80
N GLN A 375 5.22 32.46 10.66
CA GLN A 375 4.24 31.83 9.78
C GLN A 375 4.65 31.84 8.30
N ALA A 376 5.45 32.82 7.87
CA ALA A 376 5.87 33.00 6.48
C ALA A 376 7.14 32.20 6.13
N THR A 377 8.06 32.06 7.09
CA THR A 377 9.39 31.46 6.93
C THR A 377 9.45 29.98 7.31
N GLN A 378 8.47 29.47 8.07
CA GLN A 378 8.45 28.07 8.48
C GLN A 378 8.38 27.08 7.29
N PRO A 379 9.00 25.89 7.40
CA PRO A 379 8.86 24.82 6.40
C PRO A 379 7.40 24.41 6.15
N ARG A 380 7.05 24.25 4.87
CA ARG A 380 5.70 23.89 4.42
C ARG A 380 5.50 22.37 4.37
N LEU A 381 5.08 21.78 5.49
CA LEU A 381 4.80 20.34 5.60
C LEU A 381 3.68 19.86 4.67
N ASN A 382 2.77 20.75 4.22
CA ASN A 382 1.73 20.39 3.25
C ASN A 382 2.30 19.85 1.93
N GLY A 383 3.55 20.21 1.57
CA GLY A 383 4.22 19.66 0.39
C GLY A 383 4.58 18.19 0.52
N LEU A 384 4.54 17.61 1.72
CA LEU A 384 4.91 16.21 1.99
C LEU A 384 3.71 15.27 2.05
N LEU A 385 2.48 15.78 1.89
CA LEU A 385 1.25 15.00 2.11
C LEU A 385 1.01 13.92 1.06
N ASP A 386 1.67 14.00 -0.09
CA ASP A 386 1.67 12.94 -1.10
C ASP A 386 2.46 11.70 -0.64
N LEU A 387 3.60 11.89 0.04
CA LEU A 387 4.33 10.81 0.71
C LEU A 387 3.49 10.21 1.84
N VAL A 388 2.86 11.06 2.65
CA VAL A 388 1.97 10.63 3.74
C VAL A 388 0.80 9.82 3.21
N ALA A 389 0.18 10.26 2.11
CA ALA A 389 -0.91 9.53 1.48
C ALA A 389 -0.46 8.17 0.93
N LEU A 390 0.74 8.10 0.34
CA LEU A 390 1.30 6.85 -0.17
C LEU A 390 1.54 5.84 0.96
N GLY A 391 2.23 6.24 2.04
CA GLY A 391 2.48 5.37 3.19
C GLY A 391 1.19 4.90 3.85
N THR A 392 0.28 5.83 4.15
CA THR A 392 -1.02 5.52 4.77
C THR A 392 -1.85 4.51 3.96
N VAL A 393 -1.86 4.65 2.62
CA VAL A 393 -2.60 3.70 1.76
C VAL A 393 -1.86 2.37 1.63
N ALA A 394 -0.52 2.39 1.62
CA ALA A 394 0.31 1.19 1.48
C ALA A 394 0.27 0.29 2.72
N ASP A 395 0.16 0.89 3.89
CA ASP A 395 0.10 0.23 5.20
C ASP A 395 -1.25 -0.49 5.44
N LEU A 396 -2.26 -0.19 4.62
CA LEU A 396 -3.62 -0.74 4.77
C LEU A 396 -4.19 -0.49 6.18
N VAL A 397 -3.85 0.63 6.82
CA VAL A 397 -4.61 1.10 7.98
C VAL A 397 -6.02 1.49 7.58
N ARG A 398 -6.94 1.42 8.54
CA ARG A 398 -8.30 1.93 8.34
C ARG A 398 -8.23 3.41 7.96
N LEU A 399 -8.85 3.75 6.84
CA LEU A 399 -9.06 5.12 6.41
C LEU A 399 -10.22 5.73 7.22
N ASP A 400 -9.98 5.99 8.50
CA ASP A 400 -10.87 6.82 9.32
C ASP A 400 -10.87 8.28 8.84
N ARG A 401 -11.67 9.15 9.47
CA ARG A 401 -11.81 10.54 9.03
C ARG A 401 -10.46 11.27 8.97
N ASN A 402 -9.58 11.06 9.96
CA ASN A 402 -8.30 11.75 10.02
C ASN A 402 -7.36 11.27 8.90
N ASN A 403 -7.23 9.96 8.70
CA ASN A 403 -6.44 9.40 7.59
C ASN A 403 -7.01 9.79 6.22
N ARG A 404 -8.34 9.79 6.05
CA ARG A 404 -8.98 10.23 4.80
C ARG A 404 -8.68 11.69 4.49
N THR A 405 -8.65 12.57 5.50
CA THR A 405 -8.27 13.97 5.31
C THR A 405 -6.82 14.12 4.81
N LEU A 406 -5.88 13.38 5.40
CA LEU A 406 -4.48 13.38 4.98
C LEU A 406 -4.31 12.82 3.56
N VAL A 407 -4.93 11.67 3.29
CA VAL A 407 -4.89 11.01 1.97
C VAL A 407 -5.55 11.89 0.89
N ALA A 408 -6.70 12.51 1.18
CA ALA A 408 -7.36 13.44 0.25
C ALA A 408 -6.48 14.65 -0.08
N ALA A 409 -5.76 15.19 0.90
CA ALA A 409 -4.82 16.28 0.66
C ALA A 409 -3.60 15.84 -0.16
N GLY A 410 -3.04 14.65 0.09
CA GLY A 410 -1.96 14.09 -0.71
C GLY A 410 -2.37 13.81 -2.17
N LEU A 411 -3.54 13.20 -2.39
CA LEU A 411 -4.10 13.01 -3.73
C LEU A 411 -4.31 14.35 -4.46
N ARG A 412 -4.78 15.39 -3.77
CA ARG A 412 -4.87 16.74 -4.35
C ARG A 412 -3.51 17.29 -4.76
N ASN A 413 -2.47 17.10 -3.95
CA ASN A 413 -1.11 17.51 -4.32
C ASN A 413 -0.64 16.80 -5.59
N ILE A 414 -0.77 15.48 -5.63
CA ILE A 414 -0.44 14.61 -6.78
C ILE A 414 -1.15 15.11 -8.04
N ARG A 415 -2.48 15.23 -8.01
CA ARG A 415 -3.30 15.63 -9.16
C ARG A 415 -3.01 17.07 -9.64
N SER A 416 -2.60 17.95 -8.72
CA SER A 416 -2.24 19.34 -9.03
C SER A 416 -0.79 19.53 -9.50
N GLY A 417 -0.01 18.45 -9.63
CA GLY A 417 1.41 18.52 -10.00
C GLY A 417 2.34 19.04 -8.90
N ARG A 418 1.84 19.23 -7.67
CA ARG A 418 2.64 19.59 -6.48
C ARG A 418 3.18 18.33 -5.80
N ILE A 419 3.75 17.46 -6.60
CA ILE A 419 4.15 16.10 -6.25
C ILE A 419 5.66 16.02 -6.05
N GLN A 420 6.11 15.14 -5.16
CA GLN A 420 7.54 14.87 -4.97
C GLN A 420 8.15 14.17 -6.19
N PRO A 421 9.41 14.48 -6.54
CA PRO A 421 10.08 13.90 -7.71
C PRO A 421 10.05 12.36 -7.70
N GLY A 422 10.29 11.74 -6.54
CA GLY A 422 10.21 10.29 -6.37
C GLY A 422 8.84 9.70 -6.73
N ILE A 423 7.75 10.30 -6.22
CA ILE A 423 6.39 9.81 -6.52
C ILE A 423 6.05 10.07 -8.00
N ALA A 424 6.43 11.23 -8.54
CA ALA A 424 6.24 11.54 -9.97
C ALA A 424 6.92 10.52 -10.88
N ALA A 425 8.17 10.18 -10.56
CA ALA A 425 8.94 9.15 -11.26
C ALA A 425 8.27 7.77 -11.18
N LEU A 426 7.73 7.40 -10.02
CA LEU A 426 6.98 6.14 -9.85
C LEU A 426 5.69 6.12 -10.68
N PHE A 427 4.95 7.23 -10.78
CA PHE A 427 3.82 7.34 -11.69
C PHE A 427 4.26 7.14 -13.15
N ALA A 428 5.33 7.80 -13.56
CA ALA A 428 5.86 7.71 -14.93
C ALA A 428 6.23 6.26 -15.32
N VAL A 429 6.99 5.55 -14.48
CA VAL A 429 7.36 4.14 -14.77
C VAL A 429 6.17 3.17 -14.63
N SER A 430 5.14 3.54 -13.86
CA SER A 430 3.95 2.72 -13.71
C SER A 430 2.98 2.78 -14.89
N GLY A 431 3.13 3.78 -15.77
CA GLY A 431 2.18 4.05 -16.86
C GLY A 431 0.84 4.60 -16.38
N ARG A 432 0.75 5.09 -15.13
CA ARG A 432 -0.45 5.71 -14.55
C ARG A 432 -0.40 7.23 -14.72
N ASN A 433 -1.58 7.84 -14.93
CA ASN A 433 -1.70 9.29 -15.01
C ASN A 433 -1.84 9.89 -13.61
N ALA A 434 -0.84 10.66 -13.16
CA ALA A 434 -0.87 11.33 -11.85
C ALA A 434 -2.04 12.33 -11.72
N ALA A 435 -2.49 12.96 -12.82
CA ALA A 435 -3.62 13.87 -12.81
C ALA A 435 -4.96 13.20 -12.45
N GLU A 436 -5.04 11.87 -12.61
CA GLU A 436 -6.22 11.05 -12.33
C GLU A 436 -6.02 10.14 -11.10
N ALA A 437 -4.90 10.29 -10.39
CA ALA A 437 -4.46 9.38 -9.34
C ALA A 437 -5.55 9.10 -8.29
N ARG A 438 -5.75 7.84 -7.95
CA ARG A 438 -6.67 7.38 -6.89
C ARG A 438 -5.92 6.59 -5.82
N THR A 439 -6.61 6.25 -4.73
CA THR A 439 -6.03 5.39 -3.69
C THR A 439 -5.66 4.02 -4.25
N GLU A 440 -6.40 3.50 -5.23
CA GLU A 440 -6.05 2.23 -5.89
C GLU A 440 -4.73 2.33 -6.67
N ASP A 441 -4.42 3.48 -7.28
CA ASP A 441 -3.12 3.66 -7.94
C ASP A 441 -1.98 3.63 -6.93
N LEU A 442 -2.14 4.33 -5.79
CA LEU A 442 -1.16 4.30 -4.71
C LEU A 442 -0.96 2.88 -4.17
N GLY A 443 -2.04 2.17 -3.83
CA GLY A 443 -1.98 0.84 -3.21
C GLY A 443 -1.55 -0.29 -4.15
N PHE A 444 -1.93 -0.26 -5.43
CA PHE A 444 -1.71 -1.38 -6.36
C PHE A 444 -0.70 -1.11 -7.48
N SER A 445 -0.39 0.16 -7.75
CA SER A 445 0.60 0.53 -8.77
C SER A 445 1.86 1.13 -8.16
N ILE A 446 1.76 2.06 -7.21
CA ILE A 446 2.93 2.78 -6.70
C ILE A 446 3.61 2.01 -5.55
N ALA A 447 2.91 1.78 -4.44
CA ALA A 447 3.46 1.11 -3.26
C ALA A 447 4.11 -0.26 -3.54
N PRO A 448 3.57 -1.13 -4.43
CA PRO A 448 4.20 -2.42 -4.70
C PRO A 448 5.60 -2.33 -5.32
N ARG A 449 5.96 -1.19 -5.93
CA ARG A 449 7.31 -0.95 -6.46
C ARG A 449 8.33 -0.69 -5.37
N ILE A 450 7.94 0.08 -4.37
CA ILE A 450 8.76 0.34 -3.18
C ILE A 450 8.89 -0.95 -2.37
N ASN A 451 7.76 -1.60 -2.08
CA ASN A 451 7.73 -2.87 -1.33
C ASN A 451 8.47 -4.02 -2.01
N ALA A 452 8.72 -3.95 -3.33
CA ALA A 452 9.54 -4.95 -4.00
C ALA A 452 11.01 -4.89 -3.53
N ALA A 453 11.52 -3.69 -3.26
CA ALA A 453 12.88 -3.51 -2.74
C ALA A 453 13.06 -4.21 -1.39
N GLY A 454 12.20 -3.93 -0.40
CA GLY A 454 12.27 -4.59 0.92
C GLY A 454 11.95 -6.09 0.92
N ARG A 455 11.49 -6.66 -0.20
CA ARG A 455 11.23 -8.10 -0.34
C ARG A 455 12.35 -8.87 -1.01
N LEU A 456 13.03 -8.25 -1.97
CA LEU A 456 14.05 -8.91 -2.79
C LEU A 456 15.47 -8.45 -2.48
N THR A 457 15.65 -7.20 -2.08
CA THR A 457 16.95 -6.54 -1.96
C THR A 457 16.96 -5.58 -0.75
N ASP A 458 17.69 -4.47 -0.87
CA ASP A 458 17.78 -3.40 0.11
C ASP A 458 16.70 -2.32 -0.11
N MET A 459 15.97 -1.95 0.95
CA MET A 459 14.94 -0.90 0.94
C MET A 459 15.53 0.52 0.75
N THR A 460 16.84 0.70 0.90
CA THR A 460 17.56 1.95 0.64
C THR A 460 17.19 2.56 -0.72
N VAL A 461 17.04 1.76 -1.78
CA VAL A 461 16.64 2.25 -3.12
C VAL A 461 15.26 2.92 -3.10
N GLY A 462 14.34 2.40 -2.29
CA GLY A 462 13.00 2.95 -2.10
C GLY A 462 13.04 4.29 -1.37
N ILE A 463 13.78 4.35 -0.26
CA ILE A 463 13.94 5.57 0.55
C ILE A 463 14.62 6.67 -0.27
N GLU A 464 15.74 6.35 -0.92
CA GLU A 464 16.46 7.29 -1.80
C GLU A 464 15.56 7.82 -2.92
N CYS A 465 14.74 6.98 -3.54
CA CYS A 465 13.81 7.42 -4.58
C CYS A 465 12.83 8.46 -4.03
N LEU A 466 12.24 8.20 -2.86
CA LEU A 466 11.24 9.05 -2.23
C LEU A 466 11.82 10.35 -1.65
N ALA A 467 13.07 10.31 -1.18
CA ALA A 467 13.78 11.44 -0.59
C ALA A 467 14.51 12.33 -1.62
N CYS A 468 14.66 11.87 -2.87
CA CYS A 468 15.39 12.56 -3.91
C CYS A 468 14.70 13.85 -4.39
N ASP A 469 15.46 14.94 -4.47
CA ASP A 469 14.99 16.22 -5.02
C ASP A 469 15.29 16.38 -6.53
N ASP A 470 16.22 15.58 -7.10
CA ASP A 470 16.55 15.58 -8.53
C ASP A 470 15.61 14.65 -9.32
N PRO A 471 14.77 15.19 -10.23
CA PRO A 471 13.85 14.38 -11.04
C PRO A 471 14.51 13.30 -11.89
N ASP A 472 15.70 13.56 -12.44
CA ASP A 472 16.39 12.60 -13.30
C ASP A 472 16.90 11.42 -12.48
N ARG A 473 17.53 11.71 -11.34
CA ARG A 473 17.96 10.68 -10.39
C ARG A 473 16.77 9.91 -9.81
N ALA A 474 15.68 10.58 -9.46
CA ALA A 474 14.45 9.93 -9.01
C ALA A 474 13.90 8.96 -10.07
N LEU A 475 13.96 9.31 -11.35
CA LEU A 475 13.54 8.44 -12.46
C LEU A 475 14.43 7.21 -12.63
N GLU A 476 15.74 7.35 -12.45
CA GLU A 476 16.66 6.21 -12.45
C GLU A 476 16.32 5.20 -11.34
N LEU A 477 16.13 5.70 -10.12
CA LEU A 477 15.75 4.89 -8.95
C LEU A 477 14.37 4.25 -9.15
N ALA A 478 13.39 5.00 -9.66
CA ALA A 478 12.06 4.46 -9.97
C ALA A 478 12.11 3.34 -11.03
N ARG A 479 12.97 3.45 -12.05
CA ARG A 479 13.19 2.36 -13.03
C ARG A 479 13.81 1.12 -12.38
N GLN A 480 14.69 1.29 -11.40
CA GLN A 480 15.24 0.17 -10.63
C GLN A 480 14.15 -0.51 -9.79
N LEU A 481 13.33 0.26 -9.08
CA LEU A 481 12.19 -0.25 -8.32
C LEU A 481 11.17 -0.96 -9.22
N ASP A 482 10.95 -0.46 -10.44
CA ASP A 482 10.07 -1.12 -11.41
C ASP A 482 10.63 -2.48 -11.86
N ARG A 483 11.94 -2.60 -12.12
CA ARG A 483 12.58 -3.89 -12.43
C ARG A 483 12.43 -4.89 -11.28
N LEU A 484 12.73 -4.46 -10.04
CA LEU A 484 12.55 -5.31 -8.84
C LEU A 484 11.10 -5.76 -8.68
N ASN A 485 10.15 -4.86 -8.97
CA ASN A 485 8.73 -5.19 -8.93
C ASN A 485 8.31 -6.22 -9.99
N GLN A 486 8.86 -6.13 -11.20
CA GLN A 486 8.62 -7.11 -12.26
C GLN A 486 9.19 -8.49 -11.87
N GLU A 487 10.42 -8.53 -11.38
CA GLU A 487 11.07 -9.75 -10.88
C GLU A 487 10.27 -10.39 -9.74
N ARG A 488 9.89 -9.58 -8.74
CA ARG A 488 9.06 -10.04 -7.62
C ARG A 488 7.73 -10.64 -8.10
N ARG A 489 7.08 -10.02 -9.09
CA ARG A 489 5.82 -10.53 -9.67
C ARG A 489 6.02 -11.85 -10.42
N GLN A 490 7.16 -12.04 -11.10
CA GLN A 490 7.48 -13.30 -11.77
C GLN A 490 7.68 -14.43 -10.76
N ILE A 491 8.48 -14.19 -9.71
CA ILE A 491 8.69 -15.14 -8.60
C ILE A 491 7.34 -15.47 -7.95
N GLU A 492 6.54 -14.45 -7.63
CA GLU A 492 5.22 -14.62 -7.01
C GLU A 492 4.25 -15.44 -7.89
N ALA A 493 4.24 -15.21 -9.21
CA ALA A 493 3.38 -15.94 -10.13
C ALA A 493 3.78 -17.42 -10.22
N GLN A 494 5.08 -17.72 -10.29
CA GLN A 494 5.57 -19.10 -10.30
C GLN A 494 5.19 -19.83 -9.02
N MET A 495 5.50 -19.22 -7.86
CA MET A 495 5.18 -19.84 -6.56
C MET A 495 3.68 -20.07 -6.37
N GLN A 496 2.82 -19.22 -6.95
CA GLN A 496 1.37 -19.41 -6.90
C GLN A 496 0.87 -20.53 -7.79
N LEU A 497 1.43 -20.70 -8.98
CA LEU A 497 1.10 -21.84 -9.83
C LEU A 497 1.46 -23.14 -9.11
N ASP A 498 2.63 -23.19 -8.48
CA ASP A 498 3.08 -24.34 -7.70
C ASP A 498 2.15 -24.59 -6.50
N ALA A 499 1.81 -23.54 -5.75
CA ALA A 499 0.92 -23.61 -4.59
C ALA A 499 -0.48 -24.12 -4.97
N ILE A 500 -1.08 -23.58 -6.03
CA ILE A 500 -2.43 -23.95 -6.48
C ILE A 500 -2.45 -25.38 -7.01
N SER A 501 -1.40 -25.82 -7.71
CA SER A 501 -1.32 -27.18 -8.27
C SER A 501 -1.24 -28.27 -7.20
N GLY A 502 -0.71 -27.95 -6.02
CA GLY A 502 -0.59 -28.87 -4.89
C GLY A 502 -1.82 -28.92 -3.98
N ILE A 503 -2.83 -28.09 -4.22
CA ILE A 503 -4.04 -28.02 -3.40
C ILE A 503 -5.14 -28.86 -4.06
N ASP A 504 -5.76 -29.74 -3.27
CA ASP A 504 -6.98 -30.45 -3.65
C ASP A 504 -8.22 -29.73 -3.08
N PRO A 505 -9.02 -29.01 -3.90
CA PRO A 505 -10.17 -28.26 -3.42
C PRO A 505 -11.27 -29.14 -2.80
N ALA A 506 -11.37 -30.41 -3.20
CA ALA A 506 -12.34 -31.34 -2.65
C ALA A 506 -12.10 -31.62 -1.14
N GLY A 507 -10.87 -31.40 -0.66
CA GLY A 507 -10.52 -31.54 0.75
C GLY A 507 -11.08 -30.44 1.66
N PHE A 508 -11.60 -29.33 1.12
CA PHE A 508 -12.03 -28.17 1.93
C PHE A 508 -13.37 -28.31 2.64
N GLU A 509 -14.15 -29.35 2.33
CA GLU A 509 -15.27 -29.78 3.17
C GLU A 509 -14.76 -30.24 4.54
N GLN A 510 -13.59 -30.88 4.56
CA GLN A 510 -13.00 -31.47 5.75
C GLN A 510 -11.93 -30.56 6.37
N ARG A 511 -11.11 -29.86 5.57
CA ARG A 511 -10.00 -29.03 6.07
C ARG A 511 -10.40 -27.56 6.26
N ARG A 512 -9.95 -26.96 7.36
CA ARG A 512 -10.17 -25.55 7.73
C ARG A 512 -8.94 -24.68 7.52
N SER A 513 -7.77 -25.28 7.33
CA SER A 513 -6.51 -24.58 7.11
C SER A 513 -5.77 -25.07 5.88
N ILE A 514 -4.84 -24.24 5.40
CA ILE A 514 -3.91 -24.58 4.32
C ILE A 514 -2.48 -24.36 4.82
N VAL A 515 -1.65 -25.40 4.75
CA VAL A 515 -0.21 -25.29 4.99
C VAL A 515 0.52 -25.68 3.71
N LEU A 516 1.45 -24.83 3.28
CA LEU A 516 2.19 -25.00 2.05
C LEU A 516 3.68 -24.90 2.31
N PHE A 517 4.45 -25.74 1.63
CA PHE A 517 5.91 -25.68 1.64
C PHE A 517 6.46 -26.08 0.29
N ASN A 518 7.50 -25.37 -0.15
CA ASN A 518 8.35 -25.81 -1.24
C ASN A 518 9.77 -25.30 -0.98
N PRO A 519 10.80 -26.15 -1.08
CA PRO A 519 12.18 -25.77 -0.80
C PRO A 519 12.74 -24.71 -1.74
N GLN A 520 12.15 -24.54 -2.94
CA GLN A 520 12.58 -23.55 -3.93
C GLN A 520 11.91 -22.18 -3.76
N TRP A 521 11.01 -22.03 -2.78
CA TRP A 521 10.29 -20.79 -2.57
C TRP A 521 11.15 -19.70 -1.96
N HIS A 522 10.93 -18.47 -2.42
CA HIS A 522 11.63 -17.30 -1.92
C HIS A 522 10.98 -16.79 -0.62
N GLN A 523 11.74 -16.76 0.48
CA GLN A 523 11.27 -16.31 1.80
C GLN A 523 10.67 -14.88 1.79
N GLY A 524 11.13 -14.02 0.89
CA GLY A 524 10.59 -12.66 0.77
C GLY A 524 9.18 -12.57 0.16
N VAL A 525 8.70 -13.66 -0.46
CA VAL A 525 7.48 -13.71 -1.29
C VAL A 525 6.42 -14.64 -0.71
N VAL A 526 6.75 -15.59 0.17
CA VAL A 526 5.79 -16.57 0.74
C VAL A 526 4.54 -15.94 1.35
N GLY A 527 4.67 -14.79 2.01
CA GLY A 527 3.50 -14.09 2.57
C GLY A 527 2.52 -13.58 1.52
N LEU A 528 2.98 -13.24 0.31
CA LEU A 528 2.11 -12.87 -0.81
C LEU A 528 1.38 -14.08 -1.38
N VAL A 529 2.07 -15.22 -1.46
CA VAL A 529 1.47 -16.50 -1.88
C VAL A 529 0.38 -16.92 -0.89
N ALA A 530 0.67 -16.90 0.42
CA ALA A 530 -0.30 -17.18 1.46
C ALA A 530 -1.54 -16.28 1.36
N SER A 531 -1.37 -14.98 1.11
CA SER A 531 -2.49 -14.05 0.90
C SER A 531 -3.36 -14.45 -0.30
N ARG A 532 -2.76 -14.76 -1.46
CA ARG A 532 -3.53 -15.11 -2.67
C ARG A 532 -4.23 -16.45 -2.54
N VAL A 533 -3.61 -17.43 -1.90
CA VAL A 533 -4.24 -18.73 -1.61
C VAL A 533 -5.42 -18.54 -0.64
N LYS A 534 -5.24 -17.76 0.43
CA LYS A 534 -6.31 -17.38 1.35
C LYS A 534 -7.46 -16.65 0.64
N GLU A 535 -7.18 -15.72 -0.27
CA GLU A 535 -8.21 -15.02 -1.06
C GLU A 535 -8.97 -15.95 -2.00
N ARG A 536 -8.29 -16.92 -2.61
CA ARG A 536 -8.89 -17.87 -3.55
C ARG A 536 -9.78 -18.89 -2.84
N TYR A 537 -9.31 -19.47 -1.75
CA TYR A 537 -9.97 -20.60 -1.08
C TYR A 537 -10.70 -20.22 0.21
N HIS A 538 -10.58 -18.97 0.67
CA HIS A 538 -11.17 -18.50 1.92
C HIS A 538 -10.82 -19.41 3.12
N ARG A 539 -9.53 -19.73 3.25
CA ARG A 539 -8.96 -20.53 4.34
C ARG A 539 -7.72 -19.83 4.91
N PRO A 540 -7.55 -19.78 6.24
CA PRO A 540 -6.26 -19.45 6.85
C PRO A 540 -5.14 -20.25 6.21
N THR A 541 -4.11 -19.56 5.75
CA THR A 541 -3.03 -20.17 4.96
C THR A 541 -1.68 -19.81 5.57
N ILE A 542 -0.81 -20.81 5.76
CA ILE A 542 0.59 -20.64 6.12
C ILE A 542 1.46 -21.17 4.99
N ALA A 543 2.35 -20.32 4.45
CA ALA A 543 3.32 -20.72 3.43
C ALA A 543 4.75 -20.66 3.98
N PHE A 544 5.50 -21.73 3.81
CA PHE A 544 6.88 -21.90 4.26
C PHE A 544 7.87 -21.87 3.09
N ALA A 545 9.02 -21.24 3.33
CA ALA A 545 10.21 -21.32 2.49
C ALA A 545 11.40 -21.84 3.31
N SER A 546 12.38 -22.44 2.64
CA SER A 546 13.65 -22.78 3.28
C SER A 546 14.42 -21.50 3.64
N ALA A 547 15.02 -21.47 4.83
CA ALA A 547 15.95 -20.44 5.29
C ALA A 547 17.40 -20.97 5.42
N GLY A 548 17.69 -22.12 4.80
CA GLY A 548 18.97 -22.81 4.85
C GLY A 548 19.00 -23.92 5.90
N GLY A 549 19.64 -25.05 5.54
CA GLY A 549 19.67 -26.25 6.38
C GLY A 549 18.26 -26.80 6.65
N ASP A 550 18.02 -27.24 7.88
CA ASP A 550 16.73 -27.80 8.37
C ASP A 550 15.79 -26.70 8.91
N VAL A 551 15.97 -25.42 8.55
CA VAL A 551 15.17 -24.30 9.10
C VAL A 551 14.20 -23.77 8.05
N LEU A 552 12.91 -23.73 8.40
CA LEU A 552 11.85 -23.16 7.59
C LEU A 552 11.35 -21.84 8.17
N ARG A 553 11.08 -20.87 7.28
CA ARG A 553 10.42 -19.61 7.62
C ARG A 553 9.04 -19.55 6.99
N GLY A 554 8.04 -19.47 7.85
CA GLY A 554 6.63 -19.42 7.50
C GLY A 554 6.06 -18.01 7.55
N SER A 555 5.13 -17.71 6.65
CA SER A 555 4.25 -16.56 6.74
C SER A 555 2.79 -16.99 6.62
N GLY A 556 2.01 -16.69 7.65
CA GLY A 556 0.60 -17.02 7.75
C GLY A 556 -0.31 -15.82 7.46
N ARG A 557 -1.49 -16.10 6.90
CA ARG A 557 -2.57 -15.14 6.61
C ARG A 557 -3.89 -15.74 7.02
N SER A 558 -4.68 -14.99 7.79
CA SER A 558 -5.97 -15.44 8.32
C SER A 558 -7.16 -14.90 7.52
N ILE A 559 -8.35 -15.42 7.82
CA ILE A 559 -9.65 -14.87 7.42
C ILE A 559 -10.29 -14.14 8.60
N GLU A 560 -11.28 -13.28 8.33
CA GLU A 560 -12.02 -12.57 9.37
C GLU A 560 -12.67 -13.55 10.35
N GLY A 561 -12.63 -13.24 11.65
CA GLY A 561 -13.11 -14.10 12.72
C GLY A 561 -12.13 -15.17 13.21
N VAL A 562 -10.98 -15.36 12.55
CA VAL A 562 -9.95 -16.34 12.98
C VAL A 562 -8.67 -15.64 13.44
N HIS A 563 -8.34 -15.76 14.73
CA HIS A 563 -7.14 -15.14 15.32
C HIS A 563 -5.89 -16.04 15.20
N LEU A 564 -5.13 -15.85 14.12
CA LEU A 564 -4.02 -16.73 13.75
C LEU A 564 -2.93 -16.85 14.81
N ARG A 565 -2.54 -15.75 15.47
CA ARG A 565 -1.54 -15.80 16.56
C ARG A 565 -2.02 -16.68 17.72
N ASP A 566 -3.30 -16.62 18.07
CA ASP A 566 -3.83 -17.37 19.21
C ASP A 566 -3.95 -18.84 18.84
N THR A 567 -4.31 -19.14 17.59
CA THR A 567 -4.25 -20.51 17.06
C THR A 567 -2.84 -21.08 17.13
N LEU A 568 -1.81 -20.29 16.75
CA LEU A 568 -0.41 -20.71 16.87
C LEU A 568 0.02 -20.89 18.32
N ASP A 569 -0.41 -20.02 19.24
CA ASP A 569 -0.15 -20.16 20.67
C ASP A 569 -0.78 -21.44 21.25
N CYS A 570 -2.00 -21.80 20.83
CA CYS A 570 -2.61 -23.08 21.17
C CYS A 570 -1.77 -24.27 20.66
N VAL A 571 -1.24 -24.19 19.42
CA VAL A 571 -0.34 -25.21 18.88
C VAL A 571 0.93 -25.33 19.73
N THR A 572 1.57 -24.21 20.10
CA THR A 572 2.77 -24.23 20.95
C THR A 572 2.49 -24.77 22.35
N LYS A 573 1.31 -24.49 22.93
CA LYS A 573 0.93 -25.05 24.23
C LYS A 573 0.71 -26.57 24.17
N ALA A 574 0.15 -27.08 23.07
CA ALA A 574 -0.10 -28.50 22.89
C ALA A 574 1.18 -29.28 22.49
N ALA A 575 2.08 -28.68 21.73
CA ALA A 575 3.31 -29.28 21.23
C ALA A 575 4.44 -28.23 21.13
N PRO A 576 5.12 -27.92 22.25
CA PRO A 576 6.10 -26.83 22.36
C PRO A 576 7.30 -26.96 21.41
N GLU A 577 7.65 -28.17 20.99
CA GLU A 577 8.80 -28.46 20.14
C GLU A 577 8.58 -28.15 18.65
N LEU A 578 7.33 -27.96 18.22
CA LEU A 578 7.01 -27.79 16.80
C LEU A 578 7.41 -26.41 16.26
N ILE A 579 7.33 -25.37 17.08
CA ILE A 579 7.55 -23.97 16.67
C ILE A 579 8.71 -23.41 17.48
N GLU A 580 9.82 -23.07 16.83
CA GLU A 580 10.98 -22.48 17.50
C GLU A 580 10.70 -21.04 17.96
N ARG A 581 9.99 -20.29 17.12
CA ARG A 581 9.59 -18.91 17.39
C ARG A 581 8.43 -18.52 16.48
N PHE A 582 7.50 -17.75 17.02
CA PHE A 582 6.43 -17.13 16.24
C PHE A 582 6.09 -15.75 16.78
N GLY A 583 5.46 -14.94 15.95
CA GLY A 583 4.96 -13.62 16.29
C GLY A 583 3.97 -13.12 15.24
N GLY A 584 3.27 -12.04 15.55
CA GLY A 584 2.30 -11.42 14.65
C GLY A 584 1.02 -11.02 15.36
N HIS A 585 -0.08 -10.99 14.62
CA HIS A 585 -1.40 -10.52 15.04
C HIS A 585 -2.50 -11.48 14.56
N ALA A 586 -3.76 -11.08 14.75
CA ALA A 586 -4.93 -11.86 14.34
C ALA A 586 -4.89 -12.31 12.87
N MET A 587 -4.54 -11.40 11.95
CA MET A 587 -4.68 -11.61 10.51
C MET A 587 -3.40 -12.09 9.80
N ALA A 588 -2.24 -12.00 10.48
CA ALA A 588 -0.96 -12.37 9.91
C ALA A 588 0.02 -12.79 11.00
N ALA A 589 0.81 -13.83 10.73
CA ALA A 589 1.84 -14.30 11.65
C ALA A 589 3.10 -14.73 10.88
N GLY A 590 4.26 -14.57 11.51
CA GLY A 590 5.52 -15.15 11.07
C GLY A 590 5.95 -16.22 12.06
N LEU A 591 6.51 -17.33 11.56
CA LEU A 591 6.97 -18.42 12.40
C LEU A 591 8.19 -19.13 11.81
N THR A 592 8.96 -19.77 12.68
CA THR A 592 10.12 -20.59 12.32
C THR A 592 9.95 -21.98 12.91
N LEU A 593 10.20 -23.00 12.10
CA LEU A 593 10.17 -24.40 12.52
C LEU A 593 11.25 -25.20 11.81
N ARG A 594 11.54 -26.39 12.34
CA ARG A 594 12.43 -27.35 11.68
C ARG A 594 11.69 -28.10 10.60
N GLU A 595 12.31 -28.36 9.45
CA GLU A 595 11.63 -29.02 8.32
C GLU A 595 11.05 -30.38 8.71
N ARG A 596 11.79 -31.15 9.54
CA ARG A 596 11.30 -32.41 10.14
C ARG A 596 9.99 -32.29 10.95
N HIS A 597 9.64 -31.11 11.47
CA HIS A 597 8.41 -30.89 12.25
C HIS A 597 7.22 -30.43 11.39
N LEU A 598 7.42 -30.16 10.09
CA LEU A 598 6.38 -29.59 9.21
C LEU A 598 5.11 -30.43 9.14
N ALA A 599 5.23 -31.75 9.03
CA ALA A 599 4.09 -32.66 8.95
C ALA A 599 3.27 -32.65 10.25
N ALA A 600 3.94 -32.77 11.40
CA ALA A 600 3.29 -32.71 12.71
C ALA A 600 2.64 -31.34 12.97
N PHE A 601 3.32 -30.25 12.58
CA PHE A 601 2.77 -28.90 12.64
C PHE A 601 1.49 -28.75 11.81
N THR A 602 1.47 -29.31 10.59
CA THR A 602 0.31 -29.20 9.69
C THR A 602 -0.95 -29.80 10.33
N GLU A 603 -0.83 -30.97 10.94
CA GLU A 603 -1.95 -31.63 11.61
C GLU A 603 -2.34 -30.94 12.92
N ALA A 604 -1.36 -30.47 13.71
CA ALA A 604 -1.62 -29.72 14.93
C ALA A 604 -2.34 -28.40 14.64
N PHE A 605 -1.94 -27.68 13.58
CA PHE A 605 -2.57 -26.43 13.16
C PHE A 605 -4.00 -26.63 12.67
N GLU A 606 -4.26 -27.67 11.87
CA GLU A 606 -5.61 -28.03 11.45
C GLU A 606 -6.51 -28.41 12.64
N SER A 607 -5.99 -29.18 13.59
CA SER A 607 -6.70 -29.55 14.82
C SER A 607 -7.08 -28.31 15.64
N ALA A 608 -6.12 -27.40 15.85
CA ALA A 608 -6.37 -26.14 16.57
C ALA A 608 -7.41 -25.26 15.86
N MET A 609 -7.38 -25.20 14.52
CA MET A 609 -8.37 -24.47 13.73
C MET A 609 -9.78 -25.05 13.85
N ARG A 610 -9.92 -26.39 13.80
CA ARG A 610 -11.22 -27.05 13.96
C ARG A 610 -11.80 -26.88 15.36
N ALA A 611 -10.96 -26.88 16.38
CA ALA A 611 -11.40 -26.72 17.77
C ALA A 611 -11.77 -25.28 18.11
N GLY A 612 -11.09 -24.30 17.52
CA GLY A 612 -11.19 -22.89 17.91
C GLY A 612 -12.05 -21.99 17.03
N ALA A 613 -12.36 -22.37 15.79
CA ALA A 613 -13.08 -21.51 14.84
C ALA A 613 -14.51 -21.99 14.56
N ASP A 614 -15.46 -21.05 14.50
CA ASP A 614 -16.83 -21.31 14.08
C ASP A 614 -16.85 -21.81 12.61
N PRO A 615 -17.45 -22.98 12.31
CA PRO A 615 -17.61 -23.48 10.95
C PRO A 615 -18.23 -22.49 9.95
N SER A 616 -19.08 -21.56 10.41
CA SER A 616 -19.74 -20.56 9.57
C SER A 616 -18.75 -19.58 8.91
N LEU A 617 -17.61 -19.32 9.56
CA LEU A 617 -16.57 -18.40 9.07
C LEU A 617 -15.92 -18.86 7.77
N PHE A 618 -16.04 -20.14 7.44
CA PHE A 618 -15.43 -20.73 6.26
C PHE A 618 -16.33 -20.68 5.01
N ALA A 619 -17.57 -20.21 5.16
CA ALA A 619 -18.46 -19.88 4.06
C ALA A 619 -18.10 -18.52 3.47
N ARG A 620 -17.92 -18.46 2.15
CA ARG A 620 -17.52 -17.22 1.48
C ARG A 620 -18.72 -16.29 1.34
N SER A 621 -18.64 -15.11 1.96
CA SER A 621 -19.63 -14.04 1.79
C SER A 621 -19.01 -12.81 1.16
N LEU A 622 -19.84 -12.03 0.46
CA LEU A 622 -19.50 -10.71 -0.06
C LEU A 622 -20.57 -9.72 0.36
N VAL A 623 -20.15 -8.71 1.13
CA VAL A 623 -21.03 -7.62 1.54
C VAL A 623 -21.27 -6.67 0.36
N THR A 624 -22.53 -6.34 0.11
CA THR A 624 -23.00 -5.45 -0.96
C THR A 624 -23.76 -4.25 -0.38
N ASP A 625 -23.90 -3.18 -1.16
CA ASP A 625 -24.57 -1.92 -0.80
C ASP A 625 -25.99 -1.82 -1.40
N GLY A 626 -26.58 -2.99 -1.63
CA GLY A 626 -27.91 -3.16 -2.19
C GLY A 626 -27.94 -3.14 -3.73
N ALA A 627 -29.15 -3.27 -4.26
CA ALA A 627 -29.42 -3.21 -5.68
C ALA A 627 -29.52 -1.77 -6.19
N LEU A 628 -29.28 -1.60 -7.50
CA LEU A 628 -29.54 -0.35 -8.22
C LEU A 628 -30.72 -0.53 -9.18
N ALA A 629 -31.59 0.46 -9.26
CA ALA A 629 -32.52 0.59 -10.37
C ALA A 629 -31.76 1.01 -11.64
N ALA A 630 -32.25 0.59 -12.82
CA ALA A 630 -31.60 0.91 -14.09
C ALA A 630 -31.41 2.41 -14.32
N ALA A 631 -32.34 3.24 -13.82
CA ALA A 631 -32.26 4.70 -13.91
C ALA A 631 -31.23 5.34 -12.97
N GLU A 632 -30.82 4.64 -11.91
CA GLU A 632 -29.79 5.12 -10.97
C GLU A 632 -28.37 4.93 -11.54
N ILE A 633 -28.20 4.08 -12.56
CA ILE A 633 -26.92 3.81 -13.20
C ILE A 633 -26.63 4.91 -14.23
N GLY A 634 -26.20 6.06 -13.71
CA GLY A 634 -25.89 7.27 -14.49
C GLY A 634 -24.51 7.87 -14.15
N PRO A 635 -24.01 8.80 -15.00
CA PRO A 635 -22.69 9.38 -14.83
C PRO A 635 -22.55 10.14 -13.50
N ASP A 636 -23.61 10.79 -13.03
CA ASP A 636 -23.61 11.55 -11.78
C ASP A 636 -23.29 10.67 -10.56
N LEU A 637 -23.83 9.45 -10.53
CA LEU A 637 -23.54 8.48 -9.46
C LEU A 637 -22.08 8.04 -9.52
N VAL A 638 -21.56 7.73 -10.71
CA VAL A 638 -20.17 7.29 -10.87
C VAL A 638 -19.21 8.41 -10.49
N ASP A 639 -19.44 9.64 -10.98
CA ASP A 639 -18.64 10.81 -10.62
C ASP A 639 -18.70 11.09 -9.10
N ALA A 640 -19.86 10.92 -8.46
CA ALA A 640 -19.99 11.07 -7.02
C ALA A 640 -19.21 10.00 -6.25
N ILE A 641 -19.25 8.74 -6.68
CA ILE A 641 -18.45 7.65 -6.10
C ILE A 641 -16.96 7.96 -6.26
N GLU A 642 -16.51 8.36 -7.46
CA GLU A 642 -15.08 8.60 -7.75
C GLU A 642 -14.48 9.80 -6.99
N ARG A 643 -15.32 10.74 -6.51
CA ARG A 643 -14.87 11.86 -5.66
C ARG A 643 -14.49 11.44 -4.24
N ILE A 644 -15.00 10.31 -3.76
CA ILE A 644 -14.76 9.85 -2.40
C ILE A 644 -13.40 9.13 -2.30
N VAL A 645 -12.68 9.38 -1.22
CA VAL A 645 -11.49 8.61 -0.85
C VAL A 645 -11.93 7.29 -0.24
N TRP A 646 -11.80 6.22 -1.02
CA TRP A 646 -12.05 4.83 -0.62
C TRP A 646 -10.75 4.12 -0.23
N GLY A 647 -10.84 3.12 0.64
CA GLY A 647 -9.70 2.27 1.00
C GLY A 647 -10.03 1.33 2.15
N GLN A 648 -9.00 0.85 2.85
CA GLN A 648 -9.18 -0.14 3.90
C GLN A 648 -10.08 0.40 5.03
N GLY A 649 -11.04 -0.44 5.48
CA GLY A 649 -12.04 -0.06 6.48
C GLY A 649 -13.04 1.03 6.05
N PHE A 650 -12.98 1.49 4.79
CA PHE A 650 -13.93 2.40 4.14
C PHE A 650 -13.99 2.07 2.64
N ALA A 651 -14.33 0.82 2.30
CA ALA A 651 -14.22 0.28 0.94
C ALA A 651 -15.25 0.91 0.00
N GLU A 652 -14.89 1.04 -1.29
CA GLU A 652 -15.80 1.49 -2.35
C GLU A 652 -17.08 0.63 -2.42
N PRO A 653 -18.25 1.21 -2.72
CA PRO A 653 -19.48 0.46 -2.78
C PRO A 653 -19.49 -0.65 -3.83
N VAL A 654 -20.07 -1.78 -3.46
CA VAL A 654 -20.31 -2.93 -4.34
C VAL A 654 -21.81 -3.16 -4.40
N PHE A 655 -22.43 -2.99 -5.55
CA PHE A 655 -23.86 -3.19 -5.73
C PHE A 655 -24.14 -4.62 -6.21
N ALA A 656 -25.38 -5.09 -6.09
CA ALA A 656 -25.76 -6.39 -6.62
C ALA A 656 -27.16 -6.41 -7.22
N ASN A 657 -27.28 -6.99 -8.41
CA ASN A 657 -28.55 -7.14 -9.13
C ASN A 657 -28.63 -8.51 -9.79
N ASP A 658 -29.86 -8.95 -10.06
CA ASP A 658 -30.14 -10.01 -11.03
C ASP A 658 -30.11 -9.41 -12.44
N PHE A 659 -29.33 -10.02 -13.33
CA PHE A 659 -29.19 -9.59 -14.72
C PHE A 659 -29.57 -10.70 -15.70
N ASP A 660 -30.15 -10.31 -16.82
CA ASP A 660 -30.20 -11.14 -18.01
C ASP A 660 -28.84 -11.03 -18.76
N VAL A 661 -28.16 -12.15 -19.00
CA VAL A 661 -26.89 -12.19 -19.74
C VAL A 661 -27.20 -12.21 -21.24
N LEU A 662 -27.15 -11.04 -21.88
CA LEU A 662 -27.54 -10.87 -23.28
C LEU A 662 -26.43 -11.30 -24.23
N GLU A 663 -25.18 -10.96 -23.89
CA GLU A 663 -23.99 -11.36 -24.64
C GLU A 663 -22.86 -11.64 -23.66
N GLN A 664 -22.02 -12.63 -23.99
CA GLN A 664 -20.81 -12.92 -23.24
C GLN A 664 -19.71 -13.42 -24.18
N ARG A 665 -18.48 -12.95 -23.96
CA ARG A 665 -17.32 -13.37 -24.76
C ARG A 665 -16.03 -13.29 -23.96
N LEU A 666 -15.12 -14.21 -24.25
CA LEU A 666 -13.78 -14.18 -23.70
C LEU A 666 -12.92 -13.14 -24.44
N VAL A 667 -12.16 -12.35 -23.69
CA VAL A 667 -11.26 -11.31 -24.19
C VAL A 667 -9.87 -11.55 -23.61
N GLN A 668 -8.84 -11.48 -24.46
CA GLN A 668 -7.44 -11.74 -24.10
C GLN A 668 -7.22 -13.09 -23.40
N GLU A 669 -8.09 -14.07 -23.66
CA GLU A 669 -8.05 -15.41 -23.06
C GLU A 669 -8.07 -15.43 -21.51
N ARG A 670 -8.42 -14.31 -20.87
CA ARG A 670 -8.30 -14.12 -19.41
C ARG A 670 -9.48 -13.38 -18.76
N HIS A 671 -10.32 -12.72 -19.56
CA HIS A 671 -11.34 -11.80 -19.08
C HIS A 671 -12.69 -12.08 -19.76
N LEU A 672 -13.77 -12.15 -18.99
CA LEU A 672 -15.11 -12.28 -19.54
C LEU A 672 -15.71 -10.88 -19.74
N GLN A 673 -15.98 -10.53 -20.99
CA GLN A 673 -16.75 -9.33 -21.31
C GLN A 673 -18.22 -9.71 -21.49
N LEU A 674 -19.11 -8.88 -20.95
CA LEU A 674 -20.55 -9.12 -20.90
C LEU A 674 -21.32 -7.91 -21.42
N THR A 675 -22.49 -8.17 -21.98
CA THR A 675 -23.58 -7.20 -22.14
C THR A 675 -24.74 -7.68 -21.27
N LEU A 676 -25.08 -6.91 -20.24
CA LEU A 676 -26.08 -7.27 -19.23
C LEU A 676 -27.37 -6.49 -19.45
N GLY A 677 -28.51 -7.16 -19.34
CA GLY A 677 -29.84 -6.60 -19.35
C GLY A 677 -30.33 -6.34 -17.93
N LEU A 678 -30.77 -5.11 -17.67
CA LEU A 678 -31.46 -4.71 -16.43
C LEU A 678 -32.70 -3.91 -16.80
N GLY A 679 -33.86 -4.57 -16.84
CA GLY A 679 -35.07 -4.00 -17.43
C GLY A 679 -34.86 -3.71 -18.92
N GLN A 680 -35.07 -2.46 -19.35
CA GLN A 680 -34.84 -2.04 -20.74
C GLN A 680 -33.39 -1.60 -21.03
N SER A 681 -32.55 -1.49 -19.99
CA SER A 681 -31.18 -1.00 -20.14
C SER A 681 -30.22 -2.13 -20.55
N ARG A 682 -29.29 -1.79 -21.45
CA ARG A 682 -28.16 -2.65 -21.84
C ARG A 682 -26.86 -2.06 -21.30
N LEU A 683 -26.21 -2.79 -20.40
CA LEU A 683 -25.06 -2.30 -19.65
C LEU A 683 -23.81 -3.13 -20.01
N PRO A 684 -22.71 -2.50 -20.45
CA PRO A 684 -21.47 -3.22 -20.67
C PRO A 684 -20.85 -3.59 -19.33
N ALA A 685 -20.34 -4.82 -19.22
CA ALA A 685 -19.65 -5.29 -18.03
C ALA A 685 -18.37 -6.07 -18.36
N ILE A 686 -17.48 -6.14 -17.38
CA ILE A 686 -16.24 -6.93 -17.47
C ILE A 686 -15.96 -7.63 -16.15
N TRP A 687 -15.60 -8.91 -16.24
CA TRP A 687 -15.10 -9.70 -15.13
C TRP A 687 -13.62 -10.02 -15.37
N PHE A 688 -12.74 -9.34 -14.64
CA PHE A 688 -11.30 -9.55 -14.80
C PHE A 688 -10.88 -10.87 -14.15
N GLY A 689 -10.17 -11.74 -14.90
CA GLY A 689 -9.60 -12.98 -14.36
C GLY A 689 -10.58 -14.16 -14.35
N HIS A 690 -11.80 -13.96 -14.86
CA HIS A 690 -12.83 -14.97 -15.00
C HIS A 690 -12.97 -15.37 -16.47
N ILE A 691 -13.07 -16.67 -16.73
CA ILE A 691 -13.10 -17.23 -18.09
C ILE A 691 -14.32 -18.11 -18.36
N GLU A 692 -15.01 -18.53 -17.31
CA GLU A 692 -16.18 -19.40 -17.42
C GLU A 692 -17.39 -18.60 -17.89
N THR A 693 -18.29 -19.25 -18.62
CA THR A 693 -19.52 -18.61 -19.08
C THR A 693 -20.56 -18.60 -17.98
N LEU A 694 -21.36 -17.54 -17.93
CA LEU A 694 -22.46 -17.41 -16.98
C LEU A 694 -23.76 -17.99 -17.54
N ALA A 695 -24.65 -18.40 -16.64
CA ALA A 695 -26.02 -18.76 -16.98
C ALA A 695 -26.78 -17.57 -17.61
N PRO A 696 -27.87 -17.81 -18.37
CA PRO A 696 -28.65 -16.74 -19.00
C PRO A 696 -29.21 -15.70 -18.03
N ARG A 697 -29.41 -16.10 -16.77
CA ARG A 697 -29.67 -15.20 -15.64
C ARG A 697 -28.61 -15.41 -14.58
N ALA A 698 -28.08 -14.32 -14.06
CA ALA A 698 -27.05 -14.38 -13.03
C ALA A 698 -27.22 -13.23 -12.04
N ARG A 699 -27.07 -13.54 -10.75
CA ARG A 699 -27.00 -12.53 -9.69
C ARG A 699 -25.56 -12.07 -9.54
N LEU A 700 -25.27 -10.84 -9.93
CA LEU A 700 -23.90 -10.33 -10.02
C LEU A 700 -23.68 -9.19 -9.03
N ALA A 701 -22.57 -9.26 -8.29
CA ALA A 701 -22.03 -8.16 -7.52
C ALA A 701 -21.04 -7.36 -8.38
N TYR A 702 -21.13 -6.04 -8.39
CA TYR A 702 -20.38 -5.19 -9.30
C TYR A 702 -20.06 -3.80 -8.72
N ARG A 703 -19.05 -3.15 -9.30
CA ARG A 703 -18.73 -1.74 -9.08
C ARG A 703 -19.01 -0.93 -10.34
N LEU A 704 -19.43 0.31 -10.18
CA LEU A 704 -19.59 1.25 -11.29
C LEU A 704 -18.26 1.94 -11.59
N LYS A 705 -17.80 1.90 -12.85
CA LYS A 705 -16.59 2.60 -13.29
C LYS A 705 -16.82 3.32 -14.60
N PHE A 706 -16.06 4.37 -14.85
CA PHE A 706 -15.90 4.88 -16.21
C PHE A 706 -14.84 4.07 -16.97
N ASP A 707 -15.15 3.79 -18.23
CA ASP A 707 -14.19 3.38 -19.24
C ASP A 707 -14.01 4.52 -20.23
N THR A 708 -12.76 4.90 -20.50
CA THR A 708 -12.43 5.96 -21.47
C THR A 708 -11.93 5.30 -22.75
N TYR A 709 -12.77 5.28 -23.78
CA TYR A 709 -12.39 4.78 -25.10
C TYR A 709 -12.51 5.89 -26.14
N ARG A 710 -11.40 6.23 -26.81
CA ARG A 710 -11.30 7.33 -27.80
C ARG A 710 -11.83 8.68 -27.28
N GLY A 711 -11.59 8.96 -26.00
CA GLY A 711 -12.00 10.22 -25.35
C GLY A 711 -13.47 10.28 -24.89
N LEU A 712 -14.29 9.24 -25.16
CA LEU A 712 -15.64 9.15 -24.63
C LEU A 712 -15.64 8.33 -23.34
N ARG A 713 -16.16 8.93 -22.25
CA ARG A 713 -16.42 8.25 -20.98
C ARG A 713 -17.72 7.45 -21.10
N ARG A 714 -17.66 6.14 -20.86
CA ARG A 714 -18.84 5.26 -20.81
C ARG A 714 -18.87 4.52 -19.48
N ILE A 715 -20.05 4.35 -18.91
CA ILE A 715 -20.22 3.55 -17.69
C ILE A 715 -20.01 2.08 -18.05
N ARG A 716 -19.25 1.37 -17.21
CA ARG A 716 -19.06 -0.08 -17.28
C ARG A 716 -19.21 -0.67 -15.88
N LEU A 717 -19.88 -1.82 -15.80
CA LEU A 717 -19.97 -2.61 -14.59
C LEU A 717 -18.70 -3.46 -14.48
N GLN A 718 -17.92 -3.29 -13.42
CA GLN A 718 -16.81 -4.18 -13.10
C GLN A 718 -17.30 -5.26 -12.14
N ILE A 719 -17.42 -6.49 -12.62
CA ILE A 719 -17.95 -7.61 -11.84
C ILE A 719 -16.93 -8.02 -10.77
N ALA A 720 -17.43 -8.19 -9.55
CA ALA A 720 -16.66 -8.64 -8.39
C ALA A 720 -16.93 -10.12 -8.07
N ALA A 721 -18.19 -10.56 -8.19
CA ALA A 721 -18.61 -11.93 -7.91
C ALA A 721 -19.94 -12.25 -8.60
N ALA A 722 -20.24 -13.54 -8.74
CA ALA A 722 -21.58 -14.05 -8.98
C ALA A 722 -22.01 -14.83 -7.73
N ALA A 723 -23.29 -14.72 -7.38
CA ALA A 723 -23.96 -15.68 -6.54
C ALA A 723 -24.59 -16.77 -7.42
N ASP A 724 -24.55 -18.00 -6.92
CA ASP A 724 -25.26 -19.13 -7.50
C ASP A 724 -26.77 -19.07 -7.18
#